data_AF-A0A385TTE8-F1
#
_entry.id   AF-A0A385TTE8-F1
#
_cell.length_a   1.000
_cell.length_b   1.000
_cell.length_c   1.000
_cell.angle_alpha   90.00
_cell.angle_beta   90.00
_cell.angle_gamma   90.00
#
_symmetry.space_group_name_H-M   'P 1'
#
loop_
_entity.id
_entity.type
_entity.pdbx_description
1 polymer ?
#
loop_
_entity_poly.entity_id
_entity_poly.type
_entity_poly.pdbx_seq_one_letter_code
_entity_poly.pdbx_strand_id
1 'polypeptide(L)'
;MKKRKWLYTVLACTVITCMAAGFLIYVNRGAPAVDVAAYRIAAAESTPVGELTLLNDSTDGVAGMDLVAETAALALYYHPETTEVAVRDKRSDTVWYSNPSDRMEDGIASPFEKEVLSSQLTLTFRDAIGTLETYPNYTWSVMNGNYTAESLDNGIRVTYTLGDVSLGIDALPKYISQDRLQEKVISKLDESLARYVQARYYPMKDNPAMLERLDDQIKKELVLKKMLGAFEQAGYTAEDLAVDNEAGGEAAASASSKPQFKIPLEYRLEEDSLVVTIPLDQVTESESHRLRSVELLRYFGAAGSKDQGYMLVPDGSGSLIKLNNGKVKEEQYVQRIYGTDPNNNSGSRGQVAEQARMPVFGMKNGDRGWFAVIEEGDAIASVSADIGGKQNSYNHVFSSFAVRGEDMLELYTGSTVQEIQLLNDKLYSGNLAVRYSFLSGDEASYSGMARLYQQTLVEDNQLTPLEEDEGIPFYLDMLGSVDKRRSFLGVPYDAVVSMTTFEQAGEIAALLHGEGIANLRMRYLGWFGQGVHHKTPVKVKADRVVGSTSELKALSQQLKDAGGGLYPDVAFQHVYHDDGAFTPSSDASRFVTRETAALHPYDRNTNRMDSYYGTYNLMSPAKLPYYVDRFAGQYERFGIGAVSLRDLGDVLSSDYRVQRVVFRETAKLIVTDQLQKLHEAYPDTMVSGANAYSWAYASHVIDAPTSSSGFGLTDEKVPFYQMVIHGYLDYAGTAVNNLNEQNLRKQLLQSLEFGSAPHFLWSYEQSSKLKYTRFDDMYSIHYKDWFEEAVSLYKELNEVLAPLRTQRMVEHKRHADGVVEVRYEDGASILINYTDQAVDVNGVLVEPQNYAVGGGRA
;
A
#
# COMPACT_ATOMS: atom_id res chain seq x y z
N MET A 1 55.32 34.67 30.89
CA MET A 1 53.88 35.02 30.86
C MET A 1 53.11 34.57 29.60
N LYS A 2 53.70 34.59 28.39
CA LYS A 2 52.98 34.21 27.14
C LYS A 2 52.48 32.76 27.07
N LYS A 3 53.26 31.76 27.52
CA LYS A 3 52.88 30.32 27.47
C LYS A 3 51.66 29.97 28.34
N ARG A 4 51.55 30.56 29.54
CA ARG A 4 50.40 30.34 30.44
C ARG A 4 49.11 30.92 29.85
N LYS A 5 49.15 32.13 29.29
CA LYS A 5 47.99 32.74 28.62
C LYS A 5 47.54 31.92 27.41
N TRP A 6 48.48 31.44 26.57
CA TRP A 6 48.17 30.57 25.44
C TRP A 6 47.53 29.25 25.88
N LEU A 7 48.04 28.60 26.93
CA LEU A 7 47.46 27.38 27.49
C LEU A 7 46.03 27.60 28.00
N TYR A 8 45.77 28.70 28.72
CA TYR A 8 44.43 29.05 29.19
C TYR A 8 43.47 29.37 28.03
N THR A 9 43.95 30.03 26.97
CA THR A 9 43.14 30.29 25.77
C THR A 9 42.78 28.99 25.06
N VAL A 10 43.73 28.07 24.88
CA VAL A 10 43.45 26.75 24.28
C VAL A 10 42.46 25.96 25.11
N LEU A 11 42.62 25.91 26.44
CA LEU A 11 41.70 25.22 27.34
C LEU A 11 40.29 25.82 27.31
N ALA A 12 40.18 27.15 27.32
CA ALA A 12 38.90 27.85 27.22
C ALA A 12 38.23 27.59 25.86
N CYS A 13 38.98 27.63 24.75
CA CYS A 13 38.46 27.28 23.43
C CYS A 13 37.99 25.82 23.38
N THR A 14 38.75 24.87 23.93
CA THR A 14 38.35 23.45 23.98
C THR A 14 37.07 23.26 24.79
N VAL A 15 36.94 23.90 25.95
CA VAL A 15 35.71 23.83 26.77
C VAL A 15 34.52 24.43 26.02
N ILE A 16 34.69 25.59 25.37
CA ILE A 16 33.63 26.20 24.54
C ILE A 16 33.24 25.28 23.38
N THR A 17 34.21 24.69 22.69
CA THR A 17 33.94 23.74 21.59
C THR A 17 33.25 22.46 22.10
N CYS A 18 33.64 21.91 23.25
CA CYS A 18 32.97 20.76 23.84
C CYS A 18 31.55 21.09 24.31
N MET A 19 31.32 22.27 24.88
CA MET A 19 29.97 22.73 25.24
C MET A 19 29.12 22.98 24.00
N ALA A 20 29.67 23.60 22.95
CA ALA A 20 28.97 23.81 21.68
C ALA A 20 28.66 22.48 20.98
N ALA A 21 29.60 21.53 20.96
CA ALA A 21 29.38 20.19 20.42
C ALA A 21 28.35 19.40 21.26
N GLY A 22 28.44 19.45 22.59
CA GLY A 22 27.47 18.83 23.48
C GLY A 22 26.06 19.43 23.33
N PHE A 23 25.96 20.75 23.17
CA PHE A 23 24.71 21.43 22.88
C PHE A 23 24.15 21.04 21.50
N LEU A 24 24.98 20.99 20.45
CA LEU A 24 24.59 20.54 19.12
C LEU A 24 24.12 19.09 19.13
N ILE A 25 24.78 18.20 19.87
CA ILE A 25 24.37 16.81 20.05
C ILE A 25 23.03 16.73 20.80
N TYR A 26 22.87 17.51 21.86
CA TYR A 26 21.64 17.53 22.65
C TYR A 26 20.43 18.02 21.83
N VAL A 27 20.58 19.12 21.08
CA VAL A 27 19.51 19.71 20.26
C VAL A 27 19.17 18.81 19.06
N ASN A 28 20.12 18.05 18.52
CA ASN A 28 19.90 17.15 17.38
C ASN A 28 19.61 15.69 17.75
N ARG A 29 19.50 15.34 19.05
CA ARG A 29 19.30 13.95 19.48
C ARG A 29 17.94 13.40 19.01
N GLY A 30 16.91 14.24 18.95
CA GLY A 30 15.53 13.85 18.62
C GLY A 30 14.94 12.82 19.59
N ALA A 31 13.78 12.30 19.24
CA ALA A 31 13.14 11.16 19.90
C ALA A 31 13.97 9.88 19.76
N PRO A 32 13.87 8.89 20.66
CA PRO A 32 14.43 7.56 20.41
C PRO A 32 13.74 6.87 19.23
N ALA A 33 14.48 6.07 18.46
CA ALA A 33 13.89 5.20 17.44
C ALA A 33 13.72 3.78 17.98
N VAL A 34 12.65 3.10 17.61
CA VAL A 34 12.50 1.66 17.83
C VAL A 34 13.44 0.87 16.93
N ASP A 35 13.68 -0.38 17.32
CA ASP A 35 14.34 -1.34 16.43
C ASP A 35 13.36 -1.79 15.35
N VAL A 36 13.57 -1.30 14.13
CA VAL A 36 12.74 -1.61 12.96
C VAL A 36 12.84 -3.09 12.55
N ALA A 37 13.89 -3.80 12.98
CA ALA A 37 14.00 -5.24 12.75
C ALA A 37 13.00 -6.05 13.57
N ALA A 38 12.48 -5.51 14.69
CA ALA A 38 11.44 -6.15 15.48
C ALA A 38 10.06 -6.11 14.80
N TYR A 39 9.86 -5.19 13.84
CA TYR A 39 8.63 -5.05 13.04
C TYR A 39 8.77 -5.77 11.70
N ARG A 40 9.26 -7.00 11.73
CA ARG A 40 9.27 -7.91 10.59
C ARG A 40 8.36 -9.07 10.93
N ILE A 41 7.42 -9.38 10.05
CA ILE A 41 6.80 -10.70 10.08
C ILE A 41 7.95 -11.68 9.85
N ALA A 42 8.24 -12.53 10.83
CA ALA A 42 9.29 -13.51 10.70
C ALA A 42 8.97 -14.33 9.45
N ALA A 43 9.90 -14.41 8.49
CA ALA A 43 9.78 -15.37 7.41
C ALA A 43 9.48 -16.72 8.08
N ALA A 44 8.38 -17.36 7.69
CA ALA A 44 8.07 -18.71 8.15
C ALA A 44 9.36 -19.52 8.02
N GLU A 45 9.76 -20.22 9.09
CA GLU A 45 10.98 -21.05 9.07
C GLU A 45 11.04 -21.78 7.74
N SER A 46 12.19 -21.69 7.04
CA SER A 46 12.36 -22.22 5.69
C SER A 46 11.71 -23.60 5.63
N THR A 47 10.53 -23.67 5.02
CA THR A 47 9.71 -24.87 5.14
C THR A 47 10.52 -26.04 4.61
N PRO A 48 10.61 -27.17 5.33
CA PRO A 48 11.48 -28.27 4.96
C PRO A 48 11.16 -28.66 3.53
N VAL A 49 12.16 -28.47 2.68
CA VAL A 49 12.04 -28.64 1.25
C VAL A 49 12.41 -30.08 0.93
N GLY A 50 11.50 -30.83 0.33
CA GLY A 50 11.73 -32.20 -0.10
C GLY A 50 11.99 -32.31 -1.60
N GLU A 51 12.61 -33.41 -2.04
CA GLU A 51 12.58 -33.77 -3.48
C GLU A 51 11.14 -33.76 -3.98
N LEU A 52 10.92 -33.24 -5.19
CA LEU A 52 9.59 -33.14 -5.79
C LEU A 52 8.91 -34.51 -5.79
N THR A 53 7.83 -34.63 -5.02
CA THR A 53 7.03 -35.84 -4.89
C THR A 53 5.68 -35.61 -5.55
N LEU A 54 5.37 -36.42 -6.56
CA LEU A 54 4.08 -36.38 -7.26
C LEU A 54 3.05 -37.22 -6.50
N LEU A 55 1.82 -36.72 -6.40
CA LEU A 55 0.70 -37.44 -5.81
C LEU A 55 0.01 -38.31 -6.87
N ASN A 56 -0.59 -39.42 -6.45
CA ASN A 56 -1.42 -40.23 -7.35
C ASN A 56 -2.72 -39.50 -7.63
N ASP A 57 -2.94 -39.08 -8.88
CA ASP A 57 -4.24 -38.56 -9.30
C ASP A 57 -5.22 -39.72 -9.56
N SER A 58 -6.34 -39.69 -8.84
CA SER A 58 -7.43 -40.68 -9.01
C SER A 58 -8.57 -40.15 -9.88
N THR A 59 -8.41 -38.95 -10.45
CA THR A 59 -9.34 -38.28 -11.35
C THR A 59 -8.81 -38.24 -12.80
N ASP A 60 -9.60 -37.74 -13.75
CA ASP A 60 -9.14 -37.49 -15.13
C ASP A 60 -8.07 -36.37 -15.22
N GLY A 61 -7.73 -35.73 -14.08
CA GLY A 61 -6.65 -34.77 -13.91
C GLY A 61 -6.75 -33.49 -14.74
N VAL A 62 -5.61 -32.79 -14.86
CA VAL A 62 -5.43 -31.66 -15.76
C VAL A 62 -4.41 -32.07 -16.82
N ALA A 63 -4.79 -32.00 -18.10
CA ALA A 63 -3.97 -32.50 -19.20
C ALA A 63 -2.55 -31.89 -19.19
N GLY A 64 -1.53 -32.75 -19.14
CA GLY A 64 -0.11 -32.34 -19.15
C GLY A 64 0.42 -31.85 -17.80
N MET A 65 -0.36 -31.92 -16.73
CA MET A 65 0.05 -31.47 -15.40
C MET A 65 -0.03 -32.60 -14.37
N ASP A 66 0.89 -32.58 -13.40
CA ASP A 66 0.96 -33.54 -12.32
C ASP A 66 0.33 -32.99 -11.03
N LEU A 67 -0.38 -33.83 -10.29
CA LEU A 67 -0.95 -33.46 -8.99
C LEU A 67 0.17 -33.34 -7.94
N VAL A 68 0.29 -32.17 -7.30
CA VAL A 68 1.37 -31.87 -6.34
C VAL A 68 0.87 -31.55 -4.93
N ALA A 69 -0.38 -31.10 -4.77
CA ALA A 69 -1.01 -30.93 -3.48
C ALA A 69 -2.53 -31.10 -3.58
N GLU A 70 -3.17 -31.48 -2.47
CA GLU A 70 -4.60 -31.75 -2.45
C GLU A 70 -5.18 -31.51 -1.04
N THR A 71 -6.29 -30.78 -0.96
CA THR A 71 -7.11 -30.62 0.26
C THR A 71 -8.49 -31.23 0.03
N ALA A 72 -9.40 -31.13 1.01
CA ALA A 72 -10.78 -31.55 0.82
C ALA A 72 -11.49 -30.75 -0.30
N ALA A 73 -11.15 -29.47 -0.46
CA ALA A 73 -11.81 -28.56 -1.40
C ALA A 73 -11.04 -28.39 -2.73
N LEU A 74 -9.71 -28.43 -2.70
CA LEU A 74 -8.87 -28.06 -3.85
C LEU A 74 -7.90 -29.18 -4.24
N ALA A 75 -7.49 -29.16 -5.51
CA ALA A 75 -6.35 -29.93 -6.03
C ALA A 75 -5.43 -28.99 -6.82
N LEU A 76 -4.13 -29.01 -6.52
CA LEU A 76 -3.09 -28.21 -7.16
C LEU A 76 -2.27 -29.07 -8.10
N TYR A 77 -2.22 -28.63 -9.35
CA TYR A 77 -1.51 -29.26 -10.45
C TYR A 77 -0.33 -28.41 -10.89
N TYR A 78 0.74 -29.04 -11.33
CA TYR A 78 1.98 -28.41 -11.78
C TYR A 78 2.45 -28.99 -13.12
N HIS A 79 2.86 -28.13 -14.05
CA HIS A 79 3.45 -28.55 -15.31
C HIS A 79 4.99 -28.53 -15.21
N PRO A 80 5.67 -29.68 -15.31
CA PRO A 80 7.12 -29.76 -15.07
C PRO A 80 7.96 -28.98 -16.09
N GLU A 81 7.53 -28.88 -17.35
CA GLU A 81 8.30 -28.16 -18.38
C GLU A 81 8.04 -26.64 -18.44
N THR A 82 6.80 -26.20 -18.22
CA THR A 82 6.40 -24.78 -18.36
C THR A 82 6.25 -24.06 -17.02
N THR A 83 6.39 -24.78 -15.91
CA THR A 83 6.23 -24.32 -14.53
C THR A 83 4.86 -23.71 -14.19
N GLU A 84 3.87 -23.91 -15.08
CA GLU A 84 2.48 -23.49 -14.86
C GLU A 84 1.85 -24.27 -13.71
N VAL A 85 0.94 -23.62 -13.00
CA VAL A 85 0.08 -24.30 -12.02
C VAL A 85 -1.39 -24.17 -12.43
N ALA A 86 -2.17 -25.17 -12.03
CA ALA A 86 -3.63 -25.11 -12.12
C ALA A 86 -4.25 -25.54 -10.80
N VAL A 87 -5.32 -24.86 -10.39
CA VAL A 87 -6.10 -25.23 -9.21
C VAL A 87 -7.48 -25.69 -9.66
N ARG A 88 -7.84 -26.92 -9.31
CA ARG A 88 -9.18 -27.45 -9.49
C ARG A 88 -9.96 -27.28 -8.20
N ASP A 89 -11.06 -26.53 -8.26
CA ASP A 89 -12.05 -26.48 -7.20
C ASP A 89 -12.99 -27.68 -7.33
N LYS A 90 -12.89 -28.62 -6.39
CA LYS A 90 -13.63 -29.90 -6.42
C LYS A 90 -15.13 -29.72 -6.20
N ARG A 91 -15.55 -28.57 -5.66
CA ARG A 91 -16.97 -28.25 -5.40
C ARG A 91 -17.70 -27.92 -6.70
N SER A 92 -17.04 -27.17 -7.59
CA SER A 92 -17.60 -26.70 -8.87
C SER A 92 -17.06 -27.42 -10.10
N ASP A 93 -16.01 -28.23 -9.92
CA ASP A 93 -15.21 -28.85 -10.99
C ASP A 93 -14.50 -27.84 -11.91
N THR A 94 -14.39 -26.57 -11.47
CA THR A 94 -13.73 -25.51 -12.23
C THR A 94 -12.22 -25.60 -12.06
N VAL A 95 -11.48 -25.48 -13.16
CA VAL A 95 -10.01 -25.40 -13.17
C VAL A 95 -9.57 -23.96 -13.47
N TRP A 96 -8.70 -23.42 -12.62
CA TRP A 96 -8.11 -22.10 -12.73
C TRP A 96 -6.62 -22.23 -13.03
N TYR A 97 -6.15 -21.59 -14.10
CA TYR A 97 -4.77 -21.70 -14.55
C TYR A 97 -3.98 -20.43 -14.19
N SER A 98 -2.68 -20.58 -13.87
CA SER A 98 -1.75 -19.45 -13.70
C SER A 98 -1.52 -18.68 -15.01
N ASN A 99 -1.67 -19.36 -16.14
CA ASN A 99 -1.43 -18.83 -17.48
C ASN A 99 -2.54 -19.33 -18.43
N PRO A 100 -2.95 -18.53 -19.44
CA PRO A 100 -3.99 -18.98 -20.36
C PRO A 100 -3.50 -20.13 -21.26
N SER A 101 -4.34 -21.14 -21.49
CA SER A 101 -3.98 -22.35 -22.25
C SER A 101 -3.64 -22.05 -23.71
N ASP A 102 -4.43 -21.18 -24.35
CA ASP A 102 -4.36 -20.93 -25.80
C ASP A 102 -3.52 -19.70 -26.14
N ARG A 103 -2.69 -19.22 -25.20
CA ARG A 103 -1.90 -17.98 -25.30
C ARG A 103 -0.95 -17.93 -26.52
N MET A 104 -0.43 -19.07 -26.96
CA MET A 104 0.47 -19.12 -28.12
C MET A 104 -0.27 -18.90 -29.44
N GLU A 105 -1.57 -19.18 -29.47
CA GLU A 105 -2.45 -18.99 -30.63
C GLU A 105 -3.06 -17.58 -30.68
N ASP A 106 -2.80 -16.74 -29.67
CA ASP A 106 -3.30 -15.38 -29.61
C ASP A 106 -2.82 -14.55 -30.82
N GLY A 107 -3.79 -14.00 -31.56
CA GLY A 107 -3.55 -13.23 -32.79
C GLY A 107 -3.30 -11.73 -32.56
N ILE A 108 -3.51 -11.23 -31.34
CA ILE A 108 -3.27 -9.84 -30.94
C ILE A 108 -1.89 -9.72 -30.27
N ALA A 109 -1.52 -10.73 -29.46
CA ALA A 109 -0.28 -10.75 -28.70
C ALA A 109 0.96 -10.68 -29.60
N SER A 110 1.80 -9.68 -29.35
CA SER A 110 3.16 -9.61 -29.89
C SER A 110 4.02 -10.79 -29.37
N PRO A 111 5.18 -11.10 -29.97
CA PRO A 111 6.06 -12.14 -29.46
C PRO A 111 6.44 -11.93 -27.98
N PHE A 112 6.80 -10.70 -27.61
CA PHE A 112 7.08 -10.34 -26.22
C PHE A 112 5.85 -10.52 -25.33
N GLU A 113 4.66 -10.14 -25.81
CA GLU A 113 3.44 -10.32 -25.03
C GLU A 113 3.11 -11.81 -24.81
N LYS A 114 3.43 -12.70 -25.75
CA LYS A 114 3.31 -14.15 -25.57
C LYS A 114 4.27 -14.69 -24.51
N GLU A 115 5.46 -14.11 -24.39
CA GLU A 115 6.40 -14.41 -23.31
C GLU A 115 5.81 -14.00 -21.95
N VAL A 116 5.20 -12.81 -21.87
CA VAL A 116 4.55 -12.31 -20.65
C VAL A 116 3.30 -13.15 -20.30
N LEU A 117 2.48 -13.52 -21.28
CA LEU A 117 1.34 -14.45 -21.09
C LEU A 117 1.77 -15.82 -20.57
N SER A 118 3.00 -16.24 -20.85
CA SER A 118 3.57 -17.52 -20.43
C SER A 118 4.32 -17.45 -19.09
N SER A 119 4.42 -16.27 -18.49
CA SER A 119 5.22 -16.03 -17.28
C SER A 119 4.37 -16.12 -16.02
N GLN A 120 4.94 -16.71 -14.94
CA GLN A 120 4.34 -16.69 -13.60
C GLN A 120 4.73 -15.43 -12.84
N LEU A 121 5.88 -14.83 -13.16
CA LEU A 121 6.33 -13.57 -12.61
C LEU A 121 7.10 -12.74 -13.65
N THR A 122 7.03 -11.42 -13.51
CA THR A 122 7.83 -10.47 -14.31
C THR A 122 8.62 -9.58 -13.36
N LEU A 123 9.94 -9.50 -13.55
CA LEU A 123 10.81 -8.62 -12.78
C LEU A 123 11.05 -7.32 -13.53
N THR A 124 11.02 -6.18 -12.84
CA THR A 124 11.68 -4.96 -13.33
C THR A 124 12.88 -4.65 -12.45
N PHE A 125 13.98 -4.23 -13.05
CA PHE A 125 15.21 -3.91 -12.34
C PHE A 125 15.98 -2.79 -13.04
N ARG A 126 16.95 -2.21 -12.33
CA ARG A 126 17.84 -1.19 -12.89
C ARG A 126 19.28 -1.65 -12.93
N ASP A 127 19.97 -1.35 -14.03
CA ASP A 127 21.42 -1.50 -14.12
C ASP A 127 22.17 -0.41 -13.31
N ALA A 128 23.50 -0.46 -13.31
CA ALA A 128 24.36 0.47 -12.60
C ALA A 128 24.28 1.93 -13.09
N ILE A 129 23.76 2.19 -14.30
CA ILE A 129 23.59 3.53 -14.86
C ILE A 129 22.12 4.01 -14.81
N GLY A 130 21.22 3.19 -14.27
CA GLY A 130 19.81 3.52 -14.02
C GLY A 130 18.84 3.09 -15.11
N THR A 131 19.29 2.37 -16.15
CA THR A 131 18.43 1.84 -17.23
C THR A 131 17.44 0.85 -16.64
N LEU A 132 16.15 1.00 -16.99
CA LEU A 132 15.11 0.07 -16.56
C LEU A 132 15.02 -1.10 -17.56
N GLU A 133 15.13 -2.32 -17.05
CA GLU A 133 14.93 -3.55 -17.80
C GLU A 133 13.77 -4.38 -17.22
N THR A 134 13.20 -5.28 -18.04
CA THR A 134 12.05 -6.10 -17.67
C THR A 134 12.27 -7.54 -18.10
N TYR A 135 12.31 -8.47 -17.15
CA TYR A 135 12.56 -9.90 -17.36
C TYR A 135 11.32 -10.72 -17.00
N PRO A 136 10.51 -11.13 -17.99
CA PRO A 136 9.52 -12.19 -17.81
C PRO A 136 10.22 -13.51 -17.50
N ASN A 137 9.76 -14.26 -16.48
CA ASN A 137 10.45 -15.48 -16.07
C ASN A 137 10.41 -16.58 -17.15
N TYR A 138 9.42 -16.57 -18.03
CA TYR A 138 9.33 -17.55 -19.12
C TYR A 138 10.58 -17.52 -20.01
N THR A 139 10.92 -16.35 -20.56
CA THR A 139 12.08 -16.17 -21.46
C THR A 139 13.40 -16.32 -20.72
N TRP A 140 13.48 -15.76 -19.52
CA TRP A 140 14.75 -15.62 -18.81
C TRP A 140 15.08 -16.76 -17.86
N SER A 141 14.15 -17.71 -17.64
CA SER A 141 14.37 -18.89 -16.80
C SER A 141 13.77 -20.16 -17.41
N VAL A 142 12.45 -20.20 -17.65
CA VAL A 142 11.72 -21.43 -18.00
C VAL A 142 12.17 -22.03 -19.34
N MET A 143 12.25 -21.23 -20.39
CA MET A 143 12.69 -21.68 -21.73
C MET A 143 14.09 -22.30 -21.74
N ASN A 144 14.93 -21.95 -20.75
CA ASN A 144 16.30 -22.43 -20.63
C ASN A 144 16.45 -23.57 -19.61
N GLY A 145 15.37 -24.00 -18.94
CA GLY A 145 15.42 -25.00 -17.88
C GLY A 145 16.09 -24.52 -16.59
N ASN A 146 16.17 -23.20 -16.36
CA ASN A 146 16.88 -22.60 -15.23
C ASN A 146 15.98 -22.45 -14.00
N TYR A 147 15.36 -23.53 -13.56
CA TYR A 147 14.51 -23.56 -12.38
C TYR A 147 14.62 -24.89 -11.65
N THR A 148 14.28 -24.90 -10.37
CA THR A 148 14.14 -26.12 -9.57
C THR A 148 12.79 -26.14 -8.90
N ALA A 149 12.13 -27.30 -8.91
CA ALA A 149 10.86 -27.51 -8.26
C ALA A 149 11.03 -28.47 -7.08
N GLU A 150 10.42 -28.13 -5.95
CA GLU A 150 10.58 -28.84 -4.70
C GLU A 150 9.25 -28.91 -3.96
N SER A 151 8.97 -30.02 -3.27
CA SER A 151 7.71 -30.19 -2.54
C SER A 151 7.71 -29.37 -1.24
N LEU A 152 6.55 -28.78 -0.94
CA LEU A 152 6.22 -28.15 0.35
C LEU A 152 5.08 -28.92 1.01
N ASP A 153 4.86 -28.68 2.30
CA ASP A 153 3.63 -29.14 2.94
C ASP A 153 2.42 -28.49 2.25
N ASN A 154 1.50 -29.33 1.77
CA ASN A 154 0.35 -28.95 0.93
C ASN A 154 0.69 -28.01 -0.24
N GLY A 155 1.87 -28.15 -0.86
CA GLY A 155 2.28 -27.22 -1.90
C GLY A 155 3.55 -27.57 -2.66
N ILE A 156 4.01 -26.60 -3.44
CA ILE A 156 5.23 -26.67 -4.25
C ILE A 156 5.98 -25.34 -4.22
N ARG A 157 7.31 -25.39 -4.17
CA ARG A 157 8.20 -24.24 -4.40
C ARG A 157 8.86 -24.39 -5.75
N VAL A 158 8.80 -23.35 -6.57
CA VAL A 158 9.59 -23.25 -7.80
C VAL A 158 10.58 -22.11 -7.63
N THR A 159 11.87 -22.42 -7.70
CA THR A 159 12.94 -21.42 -7.62
C THR A 159 13.48 -21.12 -8.99
N TYR A 160 13.20 -19.93 -9.49
CA TYR A 160 13.63 -19.47 -10.81
C TYR A 160 14.99 -18.80 -10.73
N THR A 161 15.89 -19.12 -11.66
CA THR A 161 17.11 -18.35 -11.92
C THR A 161 16.91 -17.60 -13.23
N LEU A 162 16.65 -16.29 -13.14
CA LEU A 162 16.44 -15.41 -14.28
C LEU A 162 17.75 -14.74 -14.68
N GLY A 163 17.96 -14.63 -15.99
CA GLY A 163 19.11 -13.93 -16.57
C GLY A 163 20.11 -14.89 -17.20
N ASP A 164 21.27 -14.36 -17.57
CA ASP A 164 22.28 -15.15 -18.26
C ASP A 164 23.09 -15.98 -17.27
N VAL A 165 22.72 -17.26 -17.16
CA VAL A 165 23.45 -18.28 -16.38
C VAL A 165 24.71 -18.78 -17.08
N SER A 166 24.98 -18.36 -18.33
CA SER A 166 26.23 -18.72 -18.99
C SER A 166 27.39 -18.09 -18.23
N LEU A 167 28.39 -18.92 -17.94
CA LEU A 167 29.64 -18.47 -17.36
C LEU A 167 30.17 -17.30 -18.21
N GLY A 168 30.27 -16.12 -17.60
CA GLY A 168 30.85 -14.95 -18.24
C GLY A 168 32.36 -15.13 -18.43
N ILE A 169 33.00 -14.12 -19.00
CA ILE A 169 34.47 -14.13 -19.09
C ILE A 169 35.13 -14.34 -17.72
N ASP A 170 34.48 -13.89 -16.64
CA ASP A 170 34.95 -13.96 -15.25
C ASP A 170 34.98 -15.36 -14.64
N ALA A 171 34.38 -16.36 -15.30
CA ALA A 171 34.61 -17.75 -14.96
C ALA A 171 35.99 -18.28 -15.39
N LEU A 172 36.76 -17.45 -16.11
CA LEU A 172 38.15 -17.67 -16.45
C LEU A 172 39.02 -16.76 -15.58
N PRO A 173 40.19 -17.20 -15.11
CA PRO A 173 41.08 -16.37 -14.30
C PRO A 173 41.47 -15.11 -15.07
N LYS A 174 41.28 -13.94 -14.45
CA LYS A 174 41.78 -12.68 -14.98
C LYS A 174 43.30 -12.66 -14.92
N TYR A 175 43.85 -13.18 -13.82
CA TYR A 175 45.27 -13.43 -13.63
C TYR A 175 45.52 -14.89 -13.31
N ILE A 176 46.58 -15.46 -13.87
CA ILE A 176 47.03 -16.82 -13.57
C ILE A 176 48.54 -16.91 -13.76
N SER A 177 49.24 -17.58 -12.85
CA SER A 177 50.69 -17.76 -13.02
C SER A 177 50.99 -18.68 -14.20
N GLN A 178 52.13 -18.48 -14.85
CA GLN A 178 52.53 -19.30 -15.99
C GLN A 178 52.57 -20.80 -15.63
N ASP A 179 53.07 -21.13 -14.44
CA ASP A 179 53.15 -22.51 -13.95
C ASP A 179 51.76 -23.10 -13.69
N ARG A 180 50.85 -22.33 -13.09
CA ARG A 180 49.49 -22.81 -12.81
C ARG A 180 48.63 -22.93 -14.06
N LEU A 181 48.74 -22.00 -15.01
CA LEU A 181 48.08 -22.15 -16.31
C LEU A 181 48.57 -23.42 -17.00
N GLN A 182 49.88 -23.69 -16.95
CA GLN A 182 50.47 -24.88 -17.54
C GLN A 182 49.98 -26.17 -16.84
N GLU A 183 50.02 -26.22 -15.51
CA GLU A 183 49.67 -27.39 -14.71
C GLU A 183 48.16 -27.67 -14.74
N LYS A 184 47.34 -26.66 -14.41
CA LYS A 184 45.91 -26.83 -14.17
C LYS A 184 45.08 -26.87 -15.44
N VAL A 185 45.54 -26.21 -16.51
CA VAL A 185 44.79 -26.05 -17.76
C VAL A 185 45.50 -26.71 -18.93
N ILE A 186 46.65 -26.17 -19.36
CA ILE A 186 47.29 -26.56 -20.63
C ILE A 186 47.67 -28.04 -20.68
N SER A 187 48.23 -28.59 -19.60
CA SER A 187 48.69 -29.99 -19.56
C SER A 187 47.58 -31.02 -19.75
N LYS A 188 46.31 -30.61 -19.61
CA LYS A 188 45.12 -31.46 -19.69
C LYS A 188 44.35 -31.31 -21.01
N LEU A 189 44.85 -30.48 -21.93
CA LEU A 189 44.22 -30.17 -23.21
C LEU A 189 44.98 -30.78 -24.38
N ASP A 190 44.29 -30.99 -25.51
CA ASP A 190 44.96 -31.34 -26.75
C ASP A 190 45.82 -30.18 -27.27
N GLU A 191 46.79 -30.48 -28.13
CA GLU A 191 47.79 -29.51 -28.59
C GLU A 191 47.17 -28.28 -29.30
N SER A 192 46.04 -28.47 -29.99
CA SER A 192 45.37 -27.37 -30.69
C SER A 192 44.63 -26.45 -29.71
N LEU A 193 43.97 -27.02 -28.70
CA LEU A 193 43.20 -26.28 -27.71
C LEU A 193 44.13 -25.62 -26.68
N ALA A 194 45.22 -26.28 -26.30
CA ALA A 194 46.32 -25.74 -25.50
C ALA A 194 46.92 -24.46 -26.12
N ARG A 195 47.31 -24.52 -27.41
CA ARG A 195 47.80 -23.34 -28.14
C ARG A 195 46.75 -22.24 -28.26
N TYR A 196 45.47 -22.62 -28.38
CA TYR A 196 44.37 -21.67 -28.39
C TYR A 196 44.25 -20.93 -27.05
N VAL A 197 44.24 -21.64 -25.91
CA VAL A 197 44.17 -21.02 -24.58
C VAL A 197 45.38 -20.13 -24.30
N GLN A 198 46.60 -20.61 -24.54
CA GLN A 198 47.84 -19.85 -24.30
C GLN A 198 47.90 -18.52 -25.06
N ALA A 199 47.42 -18.49 -26.31
CA ALA A 199 47.44 -17.27 -27.13
C ALA A 199 46.55 -16.13 -26.58
N ARG A 200 45.73 -16.40 -25.57
CA ARG A 200 44.76 -15.46 -24.99
C ARG A 200 45.12 -15.01 -23.56
N TYR A 201 46.29 -15.42 -23.09
CA TYR A 201 46.89 -15.01 -21.81
C TYR A 201 48.29 -14.44 -22.08
N TYR A 202 48.56 -13.21 -21.62
CA TYR A 202 49.80 -12.50 -21.91
C TYR A 202 50.58 -12.13 -20.64
N PRO A 203 51.92 -12.24 -20.63
CA PRO A 203 52.73 -11.84 -19.49
C PRO A 203 52.51 -10.37 -19.12
N MET A 204 52.28 -10.08 -17.84
CA MET A 204 52.16 -8.70 -17.36
C MET A 204 53.51 -7.97 -17.51
N LYS A 205 53.44 -6.67 -17.82
CA LYS A 205 54.65 -5.84 -18.04
C LYS A 205 55.56 -5.78 -16.80
N ASP A 206 54.96 -5.72 -15.61
CA ASP A 206 55.67 -5.55 -14.34
C ASP A 206 55.97 -6.88 -13.64
N ASN A 207 55.30 -7.98 -14.03
CA ASN A 207 55.54 -9.32 -13.51
C ASN A 207 55.33 -10.37 -14.61
N PRO A 208 56.36 -10.70 -15.41
CA PRO A 208 56.23 -11.63 -16.53
C PRO A 208 55.85 -13.07 -16.14
N ALA A 209 55.98 -13.46 -14.87
CA ALA A 209 55.55 -14.76 -14.37
C ALA A 209 54.03 -14.86 -14.14
N MET A 210 53.34 -13.72 -14.15
CA MET A 210 51.89 -13.61 -14.06
C MET A 210 51.32 -13.30 -15.45
N LEU A 211 50.32 -14.05 -15.87
CA LEU A 211 49.64 -13.85 -17.14
C LEU A 211 48.31 -13.16 -16.90
N GLU A 212 48.00 -12.17 -17.73
CA GLU A 212 46.72 -11.46 -17.77
C GLU A 212 45.91 -11.91 -18.98
N ARG A 213 44.61 -12.10 -18.74
CA ARG A 213 43.62 -12.50 -19.74
C ARG A 213 43.38 -11.39 -20.78
N LEU A 214 43.34 -11.73 -22.07
CA LEU A 214 42.99 -10.79 -23.15
C LEU A 214 41.47 -10.63 -23.31
N ASP A 215 40.88 -9.75 -22.50
CA ASP A 215 39.43 -9.48 -22.47
C ASP A 215 38.82 -9.17 -23.85
N ASP A 216 39.42 -8.29 -24.66
CA ASP A 216 38.88 -7.89 -25.97
C ASP A 216 38.81 -9.04 -27.00
N GLN A 217 39.62 -10.08 -26.79
CA GLN A 217 39.61 -11.26 -27.65
C GLN A 217 38.63 -12.31 -27.12
N ILE A 218 38.55 -12.48 -25.81
CA ILE A 218 37.77 -13.53 -25.17
C ILE A 218 36.28 -13.16 -25.05
N LYS A 219 35.92 -11.88 -24.86
CA LYS A 219 34.52 -11.42 -24.73
C LYS A 219 33.63 -11.73 -25.94
N LYS A 220 34.21 -12.14 -27.08
CA LYS A 220 33.48 -12.61 -28.26
C LYS A 220 32.86 -13.98 -27.96
N GLU A 221 31.54 -14.10 -28.11
CA GLU A 221 30.73 -15.29 -27.73
C GLU A 221 31.35 -16.64 -28.12
N LEU A 222 31.78 -16.79 -29.37
CA LEU A 222 32.34 -18.04 -29.90
C LEU A 222 33.73 -18.37 -29.30
N VAL A 223 34.49 -17.33 -28.92
CA VAL A 223 35.79 -17.48 -28.24
C VAL A 223 35.57 -17.82 -26.78
N LEU A 224 34.66 -17.11 -26.11
CA LEU A 224 34.31 -17.35 -24.72
C LEU A 224 33.84 -18.80 -24.51
N LYS A 225 32.88 -19.26 -25.31
CA LYS A 225 32.37 -20.64 -25.25
C LYS A 225 33.47 -21.68 -25.40
N LYS A 226 34.42 -21.45 -26.30
CA LYS A 226 35.56 -22.34 -26.53
C LYS A 226 36.58 -22.31 -25.38
N MET A 227 36.80 -21.13 -24.79
CA MET A 227 37.68 -20.98 -23.63
C MET A 227 37.09 -21.65 -22.39
N LEU A 228 35.81 -21.44 -22.11
CA LEU A 228 35.10 -22.07 -20.99
C LEU A 228 35.12 -23.59 -21.12
N GLY A 229 34.80 -24.13 -22.29
CA GLY A 229 34.87 -25.57 -22.53
C GLY A 229 36.29 -26.15 -22.35
N ALA A 230 37.34 -25.36 -22.65
CA ALA A 230 38.71 -25.78 -22.39
C ALA A 230 39.03 -25.83 -20.88
N PHE A 231 38.62 -24.83 -20.11
CA PHE A 231 38.84 -24.82 -18.66
C PHE A 231 38.02 -25.90 -17.94
N GLU A 232 36.79 -26.13 -18.39
CA GLU A 232 35.92 -27.22 -17.92
C GLU A 232 36.53 -28.59 -18.23
N GLN A 233 37.00 -28.81 -19.47
CA GLN A 233 37.69 -30.05 -19.86
C GLN A 233 38.95 -30.30 -19.02
N ALA A 234 39.64 -29.24 -18.62
CA ALA A 234 40.80 -29.33 -17.73
C ALA A 234 40.42 -29.57 -16.26
N GLY A 235 39.14 -29.56 -15.90
CA GLY A 235 38.68 -29.69 -14.51
C GLY A 235 39.18 -28.55 -13.63
N TYR A 236 39.27 -27.34 -14.18
CA TYR A 236 39.63 -26.13 -13.45
C TYR A 236 38.43 -25.69 -12.58
N THR A 237 38.64 -25.46 -11.28
CA THR A 237 37.55 -25.22 -10.32
C THR A 237 37.45 -23.76 -9.87
N ALA A 238 36.36 -23.42 -9.17
CA ALA A 238 36.16 -22.09 -8.60
C ALA A 238 37.20 -21.76 -7.50
N GLU A 239 37.71 -22.76 -6.77
CA GLU A 239 38.80 -22.58 -5.81
C GLU A 239 40.12 -22.25 -6.51
N ASP A 240 40.41 -22.90 -7.63
CA ASP A 240 41.58 -22.57 -8.45
C ASP A 240 41.47 -21.14 -8.99
N LEU A 241 40.29 -20.72 -9.47
CA LEU A 241 40.01 -19.36 -9.93
C LEU A 241 40.29 -18.30 -8.85
N ALA A 242 39.81 -18.55 -7.62
CA ALA A 242 40.01 -17.62 -6.50
C ALA A 242 41.49 -17.45 -6.14
N VAL A 243 42.23 -18.57 -6.06
CA VAL A 243 43.68 -18.57 -5.78
C VAL A 243 44.45 -17.82 -6.87
N ASP A 244 44.10 -18.03 -8.13
CA ASP A 244 44.79 -17.43 -9.27
C ASP A 244 44.54 -15.92 -9.37
N ASN A 245 43.30 -15.47 -9.15
CA ASN A 245 42.98 -14.03 -9.15
C ASN A 245 43.57 -13.29 -7.93
N GLU A 246 43.55 -13.89 -6.74
CA GLU A 246 44.13 -13.31 -5.52
C GLU A 246 45.66 -13.14 -5.65
N ALA A 247 46.34 -14.11 -6.28
CA ALA A 247 47.77 -14.02 -6.56
C ALA A 247 48.15 -12.87 -7.51
N GLY A 248 47.20 -12.39 -8.33
CA GLY A 248 47.33 -11.22 -9.20
C GLY A 248 47.20 -9.86 -8.50
N GLY A 249 46.86 -9.83 -7.20
CA GLY A 249 46.74 -8.59 -6.42
C GLY A 249 45.35 -7.94 -6.45
N GLU A 250 44.36 -8.57 -7.08
CA GLU A 250 42.93 -8.22 -6.93
C GLU A 250 42.28 -9.25 -5.99
N ALA A 251 41.78 -8.80 -4.83
CA ALA A 251 40.76 -9.56 -4.13
C ALA A 251 39.57 -9.71 -5.09
N ALA A 252 39.12 -10.96 -5.31
CA ALA A 252 38.11 -11.35 -6.30
C ALA A 252 36.99 -10.31 -6.47
N ALA A 253 37.15 -9.42 -7.45
CA ALA A 253 36.21 -8.35 -7.73
C ALA A 253 36.04 -8.29 -9.23
N SER A 254 35.02 -9.00 -9.72
CA SER A 254 34.23 -8.64 -10.89
C SER A 254 33.02 -9.58 -10.88
N ALA A 255 32.04 -9.27 -10.04
CA ALA A 255 30.71 -9.87 -10.15
C ALA A 255 30.24 -9.73 -11.61
N SER A 256 29.59 -10.78 -12.14
CA SER A 256 29.05 -10.78 -13.50
C SER A 256 28.37 -9.44 -13.80
N SER A 257 28.76 -8.81 -14.91
CA SER A 257 28.10 -7.60 -15.43
C SER A 257 26.75 -7.90 -16.09
N LYS A 258 26.31 -9.16 -16.09
CA LYS A 258 25.01 -9.57 -16.60
C LYS A 258 24.00 -9.68 -15.45
N PRO A 259 22.75 -9.25 -15.65
CA PRO A 259 21.70 -9.38 -14.64
C PRO A 259 21.44 -10.85 -14.35
N GLN A 260 21.44 -11.20 -13.06
CA GLN A 260 21.04 -12.51 -12.57
C GLN A 260 20.20 -12.35 -11.31
N PHE A 261 19.05 -13.01 -11.27
CA PHE A 261 18.13 -13.02 -10.14
C PHE A 261 17.72 -14.45 -9.79
N LYS A 262 17.72 -14.80 -8.51
CA LYS A 262 17.14 -16.06 -8.01
C LYS A 262 15.90 -15.75 -7.20
N ILE A 263 14.74 -16.20 -7.66
CA ILE A 263 13.44 -15.88 -7.06
C ILE A 263 12.70 -17.18 -6.71
N PRO A 264 12.52 -17.50 -5.42
CA PRO A 264 11.60 -18.56 -4.99
C PRO A 264 10.15 -18.10 -5.09
N LEU A 265 9.29 -18.96 -5.63
CA LEU A 265 7.84 -18.78 -5.69
C LEU A 265 7.17 -20.01 -5.09
N GLU A 266 6.38 -19.82 -4.06
CA GLU A 266 5.67 -20.88 -3.35
C GLU A 266 4.19 -20.86 -3.67
N TYR A 267 3.60 -22.04 -3.87
CA TYR A 267 2.17 -22.26 -4.00
C TYR A 267 1.74 -23.24 -2.93
N ARG A 268 0.81 -22.85 -2.06
CA ARG A 268 0.29 -23.70 -0.99
C ARG A 268 -1.23 -23.71 -0.99
N LEU A 269 -1.81 -24.87 -0.74
CA LEU A 269 -3.22 -24.98 -0.44
C LEU A 269 -3.43 -24.81 1.06
N GLU A 270 -4.25 -23.84 1.42
CA GLU A 270 -4.72 -23.63 2.78
C GLU A 270 -6.24 -23.76 2.78
N GLU A 271 -6.71 -24.89 3.30
CA GLU A 271 -8.12 -25.28 3.30
C GLU A 271 -8.76 -25.22 1.90
N ASP A 272 -9.49 -24.16 1.59
CA ASP A 272 -10.20 -23.94 0.32
C ASP A 272 -9.64 -22.80 -0.52
N SER A 273 -8.42 -22.36 -0.20
CA SER A 273 -7.72 -21.26 -0.88
C SER A 273 -6.32 -21.67 -1.35
N LEU A 274 -5.82 -20.98 -2.37
CA LEU A 274 -4.42 -21.04 -2.82
C LEU A 274 -3.67 -19.81 -2.29
N VAL A 275 -2.60 -20.00 -1.54
CA VAL A 275 -1.70 -18.93 -1.10
C VAL A 275 -0.43 -18.98 -1.93
N VAL A 276 -0.05 -17.83 -2.50
CA VAL A 276 1.13 -17.68 -3.35
C VAL A 276 2.11 -16.71 -2.71
N THR A 277 3.32 -17.17 -2.43
CA THR A 277 4.30 -16.42 -1.61
C THR A 277 5.66 -16.30 -2.28
N ILE A 278 6.25 -15.10 -2.21
CA ILE A 278 7.67 -14.84 -2.53
C ILE A 278 8.40 -14.44 -1.25
N PRO A 279 9.24 -15.30 -0.67
CA PRO A 279 10.09 -14.92 0.46
C PRO A 279 11.29 -14.10 -0.03
N LEU A 280 11.23 -12.76 0.09
CA LEU A 280 12.25 -11.86 -0.46
C LEU A 280 13.60 -11.94 0.27
N ASP A 281 13.65 -12.50 1.47
CA ASP A 281 14.90 -12.77 2.18
C ASP A 281 15.74 -13.88 1.50
N GLN A 282 15.11 -14.73 0.72
CA GLN A 282 15.74 -15.78 -0.09
C GLN A 282 16.03 -15.33 -1.54
N VAL A 283 15.68 -14.09 -1.90
CA VAL A 283 15.99 -13.53 -3.21
C VAL A 283 17.46 -13.11 -3.27
N THR A 284 18.14 -13.51 -4.35
CA THR A 284 19.50 -13.05 -4.65
C THR A 284 19.54 -12.27 -5.96
N GLU A 285 20.25 -11.16 -5.99
CA GLU A 285 20.45 -10.30 -7.17
C GLU A 285 21.95 -10.11 -7.46
N SER A 286 22.31 -9.93 -8.74
CA SER A 286 23.66 -9.52 -9.14
C SER A 286 23.97 -8.10 -8.65
N GLU A 287 25.18 -7.83 -8.15
CA GLU A 287 25.52 -6.53 -7.53
C GLU A 287 25.27 -5.30 -8.43
N SER A 288 25.43 -5.45 -9.75
CA SER A 288 25.26 -4.37 -10.73
C SER A 288 23.82 -4.14 -11.20
N HIS A 289 22.88 -5.01 -10.83
CA HIS A 289 21.47 -4.93 -11.25
C HIS A 289 20.54 -5.11 -10.07
N ARG A 290 19.66 -4.13 -9.87
CA ARG A 290 18.89 -3.99 -8.64
C ARG A 290 17.42 -4.20 -8.90
N LEU A 291 16.85 -5.21 -8.26
CA LEU A 291 15.44 -5.52 -8.36
C LEU A 291 14.59 -4.34 -7.89
N ARG A 292 13.73 -3.83 -8.76
CA ARG A 292 12.85 -2.69 -8.49
C ARG A 292 11.45 -3.17 -8.10
N SER A 293 10.86 -4.04 -8.91
CA SER A 293 9.52 -4.57 -8.65
C SER A 293 9.34 -5.98 -9.15
N VAL A 294 8.32 -6.65 -8.61
CA VAL A 294 7.86 -7.98 -9.04
C VAL A 294 6.38 -7.88 -9.38
N GLU A 295 6.00 -8.29 -10.59
CA GLU A 295 4.61 -8.55 -10.96
C GLU A 295 4.33 -10.04 -10.75
N LEU A 296 3.28 -10.36 -10.01
CA LEU A 296 2.97 -11.73 -9.60
C LEU A 296 1.71 -12.23 -10.34
N LEU A 297 1.83 -13.38 -10.99
CA LEU A 297 0.71 -14.12 -11.59
C LEU A 297 -0.24 -13.26 -12.43
N ARG A 298 0.33 -12.48 -13.34
CA ARG A 298 -0.40 -11.48 -14.16
C ARG A 298 -1.68 -12.02 -14.81
N TYR A 299 -1.73 -13.30 -15.14
CA TYR A 299 -2.82 -13.95 -15.87
C TYR A 299 -3.52 -15.08 -15.12
N PHE A 300 -3.39 -15.16 -13.80
CA PHE A 300 -4.10 -16.16 -13.03
C PHE A 300 -5.62 -16.02 -13.24
N GLY A 301 -6.25 -17.09 -13.71
CA GLY A 301 -7.70 -17.13 -13.98
C GLY A 301 -8.19 -16.08 -14.99
N ALA A 302 -7.32 -15.63 -15.90
CA ALA A 302 -7.68 -14.63 -16.92
C ALA A 302 -8.83 -15.08 -17.83
N ALA A 303 -9.66 -14.13 -18.25
CA ALA A 303 -10.86 -14.40 -19.05
C ALA A 303 -10.64 -14.05 -20.53
N GLY A 304 -11.07 -14.94 -21.43
CA GLY A 304 -10.88 -14.79 -22.87
C GLY A 304 -11.83 -13.78 -23.52
N SER A 305 -11.69 -13.60 -24.83
CA SER A 305 -12.46 -12.63 -25.62
C SER A 305 -13.95 -12.94 -25.77
N LYS A 306 -14.37 -14.17 -25.45
CA LYS A 306 -15.78 -14.62 -25.48
C LYS A 306 -16.45 -14.60 -24.10
N ASP A 307 -15.66 -14.46 -23.05
CA ASP A 307 -16.12 -14.52 -21.68
C ASP A 307 -16.87 -13.24 -21.27
N GLN A 308 -17.77 -13.38 -20.31
CA GLN A 308 -18.66 -12.31 -19.84
C GLN A 308 -18.60 -12.22 -18.32
N GLY A 309 -18.60 -11.00 -17.78
CA GLY A 309 -18.45 -10.75 -16.35
C GLY A 309 -17.72 -9.45 -16.09
N TYR A 310 -16.92 -9.39 -15.03
CA TYR A 310 -16.16 -8.20 -14.66
C TYR A 310 -14.95 -8.51 -13.79
N MET A 311 -14.01 -7.58 -13.73
CA MET A 311 -12.94 -7.52 -12.73
C MET A 311 -13.34 -6.52 -11.64
N LEU A 312 -13.15 -6.91 -10.38
CA LEU A 312 -13.29 -6.03 -9.22
C LEU A 312 -11.92 -5.42 -8.90
N VAL A 313 -11.87 -4.09 -8.79
CA VAL A 313 -10.69 -3.34 -8.38
C VAL A 313 -11.00 -2.43 -7.18
N PRO A 314 -10.03 -2.19 -6.28
CA PRO A 314 -10.28 -1.53 -5.00
C PRO A 314 -10.33 0.02 -5.10
N ASP A 315 -10.86 0.57 -6.19
CA ASP A 315 -10.91 2.03 -6.43
C ASP A 315 -11.95 2.73 -5.53
N GLY A 316 -11.47 3.37 -4.47
CA GLY A 316 -12.30 4.04 -3.46
C GLY A 316 -13.24 3.05 -2.77
N SER A 317 -14.54 3.22 -2.99
CA SER A 317 -15.59 2.31 -2.51
C SER A 317 -15.58 0.94 -3.20
N GLY A 318 -14.95 0.84 -4.38
CA GLY A 318 -14.92 -0.32 -5.23
C GLY A 318 -15.39 0.01 -6.64
N SER A 319 -14.74 -0.57 -7.65
CA SER A 319 -15.11 -0.40 -9.05
C SER A 319 -15.06 -1.71 -9.82
N LEU A 320 -15.91 -1.81 -10.84
CA LEU A 320 -15.95 -2.92 -11.78
C LEU A 320 -15.45 -2.49 -13.15
N ILE A 321 -14.65 -3.35 -13.78
CA ILE A 321 -14.27 -3.26 -15.19
C ILE A 321 -14.92 -4.46 -15.88
N LYS A 322 -15.90 -4.23 -16.75
CA LYS A 322 -16.58 -5.29 -17.50
C LYS A 322 -15.59 -5.96 -18.45
N LEU A 323 -15.64 -7.29 -18.51
CA LEU A 323 -14.80 -8.04 -19.45
C LEU A 323 -15.13 -7.62 -20.88
N ASN A 324 -14.10 -7.44 -21.70
CA ASN A 324 -14.24 -7.12 -23.12
C ASN A 324 -15.09 -5.86 -23.40
N ASN A 325 -15.05 -4.84 -22.51
CA ASN A 325 -15.87 -3.62 -22.63
C ASN A 325 -15.55 -2.70 -23.84
N GLY A 326 -14.54 -3.06 -24.65
CA GLY A 326 -14.18 -2.34 -25.88
C GLY A 326 -13.39 -1.05 -25.68
N LYS A 327 -13.04 -0.68 -24.44
CA LYS A 327 -12.29 0.54 -24.10
C LYS A 327 -10.78 0.41 -24.38
N VAL A 328 -10.42 -0.06 -25.57
CA VAL A 328 -9.05 -0.41 -25.97
C VAL A 328 -8.06 0.78 -26.05
N LYS A 329 -8.57 2.02 -25.97
CA LYS A 329 -7.75 3.24 -25.99
C LYS A 329 -7.51 3.85 -24.61
N GLU A 330 -8.24 3.38 -23.60
CA GLU A 330 -8.07 3.86 -22.23
C GLU A 330 -6.79 3.27 -21.64
N GLU A 331 -6.19 3.99 -20.69
CA GLU A 331 -5.02 3.47 -19.96
C GLU A 331 -5.41 2.24 -19.12
N GLN A 332 -4.42 1.40 -18.82
CA GLN A 332 -4.60 0.32 -17.85
C GLN A 332 -4.95 0.91 -16.48
N TYR A 333 -5.78 0.20 -15.72
CA TYR A 333 -6.01 0.55 -14.33
C TYR A 333 -4.76 0.18 -13.51
N VAL A 334 -4.24 1.13 -12.72
CA VAL A 334 -3.18 0.86 -11.74
C VAL A 334 -3.42 1.74 -10.51
N GLN A 335 -3.54 1.12 -9.34
CA GLN A 335 -3.56 1.85 -8.07
C GLN A 335 -2.71 1.18 -7.01
N ARG A 336 -1.96 1.99 -6.28
CA ARG A 336 -1.19 1.55 -5.11
C ARG A 336 -2.12 1.38 -3.92
N ILE A 337 -1.98 0.26 -3.21
CA ILE A 337 -2.75 -0.01 -2.00
C ILE A 337 -2.34 0.97 -0.88
N TYR A 338 -3.35 1.41 -0.13
CA TYR A 338 -3.29 2.47 0.90
C TYR A 338 -2.78 3.82 0.35
N GLY A 339 -3.02 4.09 -0.94
CA GLY A 339 -2.65 5.34 -1.59
C GLY A 339 -1.16 5.45 -1.93
N THR A 340 -0.73 6.63 -2.40
CA THR A 340 0.68 6.91 -2.74
C THR A 340 1.52 7.10 -1.48
N ASP A 341 2.80 6.67 -1.50
CA ASP A 341 3.74 7.02 -0.44
C ASP A 341 3.96 8.54 -0.42
N PRO A 342 3.58 9.26 0.66
CA PRO A 342 3.78 10.69 0.74
C PRO A 342 5.27 11.07 0.76
N ASN A 343 6.18 10.14 1.07
CA ASN A 343 7.62 10.37 1.03
C ASN A 343 8.17 10.37 -0.41
N ASN A 344 7.60 11.24 -1.24
CA ASN A 344 7.93 11.49 -2.64
C ASN A 344 8.31 12.97 -2.79
N ASN A 345 9.46 13.26 -3.41
CA ASN A 345 9.95 14.63 -3.58
C ASN A 345 9.34 15.33 -4.80
N SER A 346 8.33 14.75 -5.45
CA SER A 346 7.62 15.39 -6.56
C SER A 346 6.76 16.55 -6.05
N GLY A 347 7.15 17.78 -6.42
CA GLY A 347 6.39 18.99 -6.13
C GLY A 347 5.08 19.12 -6.92
N SER A 348 4.76 18.17 -7.80
CA SER A 348 3.52 18.13 -8.58
C SER A 348 2.78 16.81 -8.37
N ARG A 349 1.45 16.81 -8.53
CA ARG A 349 0.67 15.58 -8.60
C ARG A 349 0.02 15.42 -9.97
N GLY A 350 -0.12 14.16 -10.38
CA GLY A 350 -0.90 13.80 -11.55
C GLY A 350 -2.40 13.83 -11.27
N GLN A 351 -3.11 12.83 -11.76
CA GLN A 351 -4.55 12.68 -11.52
C GLN A 351 -4.85 12.55 -10.01
N VAL A 352 -5.88 13.27 -9.56
CA VAL A 352 -6.45 13.11 -8.21
C VAL A 352 -7.41 11.92 -8.27
N ALA A 353 -7.17 10.92 -7.42
CA ALA A 353 -7.90 9.66 -7.39
C ALA A 353 -8.35 9.37 -5.96
N GLU A 354 -9.45 8.63 -5.83
CA GLU A 354 -9.80 7.95 -4.57
C GLU A 354 -8.72 6.92 -4.25
N GLN A 355 -8.42 6.74 -2.96
CA GLN A 355 -7.38 5.81 -2.54
C GLN A 355 -7.88 4.35 -2.62
N ALA A 356 -7.01 3.43 -3.01
CA ALA A 356 -7.27 2.01 -2.85
C ALA A 356 -7.08 1.58 -1.40
N ARG A 357 -8.17 1.53 -0.63
CA ARG A 357 -8.13 1.34 0.84
C ARG A 357 -8.10 -0.11 1.30
N MET A 358 -8.28 -1.05 0.36
CA MET A 358 -8.35 -2.48 0.64
C MET A 358 -7.36 -3.24 -0.25
N PRO A 359 -6.62 -4.22 0.30
CA PRO A 359 -5.61 -4.99 -0.41
C PRO A 359 -6.23 -6.13 -1.24
N VAL A 360 -7.30 -5.85 -2.00
CA VAL A 360 -8.16 -6.88 -2.61
C VAL A 360 -8.41 -6.64 -4.10
N PHE A 361 -8.64 -7.71 -4.84
CA PHE A 361 -9.07 -7.68 -6.24
C PHE A 361 -9.74 -9.01 -6.63
N GLY A 362 -10.41 -9.09 -7.77
CA GLY A 362 -11.03 -10.35 -8.18
C GLY A 362 -11.63 -10.32 -9.58
N MET A 363 -12.15 -11.45 -10.02
CA MET A 363 -12.81 -11.58 -11.31
C MET A 363 -14.03 -12.51 -11.25
N LYS A 364 -15.11 -12.09 -11.90
CA LYS A 364 -16.26 -12.93 -12.27
C LYS A 364 -16.20 -13.24 -13.76
N ASN A 365 -16.37 -14.50 -14.11
CA ASN A 365 -16.50 -14.99 -15.48
C ASN A 365 -17.66 -15.98 -15.56
N GLY A 366 -18.82 -15.55 -16.06
CA GLY A 366 -20.05 -16.35 -16.02
C GLY A 366 -20.48 -16.64 -14.58
N ASP A 367 -20.67 -17.91 -14.26
CA ASP A 367 -21.09 -18.40 -12.94
C ASP A 367 -19.91 -18.86 -12.06
N ARG A 368 -18.68 -18.51 -12.45
CA ARG A 368 -17.46 -18.79 -11.68
C ARG A 368 -16.71 -17.49 -11.41
N GLY A 369 -16.00 -17.45 -10.30
CA GLY A 369 -15.17 -16.30 -9.96
C GLY A 369 -14.04 -16.69 -9.02
N TRP A 370 -13.08 -15.79 -8.89
CA TRP A 370 -12.04 -15.87 -7.88
C TRP A 370 -11.84 -14.50 -7.24
N PHE A 371 -11.41 -14.53 -5.99
CA PHE A 371 -11.14 -13.37 -5.17
C PHE A 371 -9.74 -13.47 -4.60
N ALA A 372 -9.01 -12.36 -4.62
CA ALA A 372 -7.65 -12.29 -4.14
C ALA A 372 -7.49 -11.24 -3.04
N VAL A 373 -6.79 -11.63 -1.97
CA VAL A 373 -6.38 -10.75 -0.86
C VAL A 373 -4.85 -10.77 -0.79
N ILE A 374 -4.23 -9.59 -0.78
CA ILE A 374 -2.78 -9.44 -0.57
C ILE A 374 -2.54 -9.44 0.95
N GLU A 375 -2.03 -10.56 1.49
CA GLU A 375 -1.88 -10.76 2.94
C GLU A 375 -0.57 -10.17 3.48
N GLU A 376 0.51 -10.28 2.70
CA GLU A 376 1.83 -9.74 3.07
C GLU A 376 2.38 -8.87 1.94
N GLY A 377 2.99 -7.73 2.31
CA GLY A 377 3.53 -6.77 1.35
C GLY A 377 2.48 -5.85 0.72
N ASP A 378 1.26 -5.81 1.25
CA ASP A 378 0.16 -4.98 0.76
C ASP A 378 0.52 -3.48 0.69
N ALA A 379 1.23 -2.90 1.66
CA ALA A 379 1.55 -1.47 1.66
C ALA A 379 2.59 -1.08 0.59
N ILE A 380 3.29 -2.06 0.01
CA ILE A 380 4.18 -1.89 -1.14
C ILE A 380 3.58 -2.45 -2.44
N ALA A 381 2.33 -2.92 -2.40
CA ALA A 381 1.63 -3.48 -3.54
C ALA A 381 0.83 -2.43 -4.33
N SER A 382 0.58 -2.74 -5.59
CA SER A 382 -0.39 -2.09 -6.46
C SER A 382 -1.26 -3.16 -7.12
N VAL A 383 -2.53 -2.84 -7.35
CA VAL A 383 -3.43 -3.66 -8.17
C VAL A 383 -3.48 -3.05 -9.56
N SER A 384 -3.27 -3.89 -10.57
CA SER A 384 -3.31 -3.52 -11.99
C SER A 384 -4.36 -4.35 -12.72
N ALA A 385 -5.09 -3.75 -13.65
CA ALA A 385 -6.09 -4.45 -14.45
C ALA A 385 -6.17 -3.91 -15.88
N ASP A 386 -6.37 -4.81 -16.84
CA ASP A 386 -6.60 -4.44 -18.23
C ASP A 386 -7.54 -5.42 -18.96
N ILE A 387 -8.16 -4.93 -20.03
CA ILE A 387 -9.15 -5.68 -20.83
C ILE A 387 -8.50 -6.41 -22.01
N GLY A 388 -9.17 -7.46 -22.47
CA GLY A 388 -8.82 -8.11 -23.74
C GLY A 388 -9.02 -7.18 -24.94
N GLY A 389 -8.18 -7.33 -25.96
CA GLY A 389 -8.25 -6.58 -27.22
C GLY A 389 -7.22 -5.45 -27.36
N LYS A 390 -6.38 -5.21 -26.34
CA LYS A 390 -5.32 -4.18 -26.37
C LYS A 390 -3.96 -4.76 -26.76
N GLN A 391 -3.30 -5.41 -25.80
CA GLN A 391 -1.99 -6.07 -25.98
C GLN A 391 -2.15 -7.55 -26.32
N ASN A 392 -3.22 -8.19 -25.83
CA ASN A 392 -3.57 -9.59 -26.02
C ASN A 392 -5.11 -9.76 -25.93
N SER A 393 -5.61 -10.99 -26.05
CA SER A 393 -7.06 -11.29 -26.04
C SER A 393 -7.66 -11.54 -24.66
N TYR A 394 -6.88 -11.35 -23.57
CA TYR A 394 -7.26 -11.74 -22.22
C TYR A 394 -7.50 -10.53 -21.30
N ASN A 395 -8.61 -10.59 -20.58
CA ASN A 395 -8.91 -9.70 -19.47
C ASN A 395 -8.19 -10.23 -18.23
N HIS A 396 -7.50 -9.36 -17.50
CA HIS A 396 -6.64 -9.76 -16.40
C HIS A 396 -6.51 -8.67 -15.33
N VAL A 397 -6.40 -9.12 -14.08
CA VAL A 397 -6.20 -8.27 -12.90
C VAL A 397 -5.22 -8.97 -11.96
N PHE A 398 -4.24 -8.26 -11.44
CA PHE A 398 -3.11 -8.83 -10.73
C PHE A 398 -2.44 -7.82 -9.79
N SER A 399 -1.52 -8.33 -8.96
CA SER A 399 -0.73 -7.51 -8.03
C SER A 399 0.71 -7.32 -8.51
N SER A 400 1.26 -6.13 -8.23
CA SER A 400 2.66 -5.80 -8.43
C SER A 400 3.25 -5.17 -7.16
N PHE A 401 4.51 -5.45 -6.87
CA PHE A 401 5.14 -5.07 -5.60
C PHE A 401 6.41 -4.25 -5.84
N ALA A 402 6.44 -3.02 -5.31
CA ALA A 402 7.62 -2.16 -5.35
C ALA A 402 8.55 -2.48 -4.17
N VAL A 403 9.49 -3.42 -4.38
CA VAL A 403 10.36 -3.99 -3.34
C VAL A 403 11.53 -3.07 -2.92
N ARG A 404 11.65 -1.91 -3.56
CA ARG A 404 12.61 -0.85 -3.23
C ARG A 404 11.93 0.52 -3.31
N GLY A 405 12.42 1.46 -2.50
CA GLY A 405 12.05 2.87 -2.62
C GLY A 405 12.69 3.52 -3.83
N GLU A 406 11.94 4.37 -4.52
CA GLU A 406 12.42 5.15 -5.66
C GLU A 406 12.10 6.63 -5.50
N ASP A 407 12.91 7.47 -6.14
CA ASP A 407 12.73 8.92 -6.19
C ASP A 407 13.41 9.48 -7.43
N MET A 408 13.20 10.77 -7.71
CA MET A 408 13.79 11.45 -8.85
C MET A 408 14.59 12.67 -8.37
N LEU A 409 15.84 12.75 -8.81
CA LEU A 409 16.74 13.88 -8.54
C LEU A 409 16.88 14.74 -9.80
N GLU A 410 16.43 15.98 -9.71
CA GLU A 410 16.64 16.97 -10.77
C GLU A 410 17.94 17.76 -10.52
N LEU A 411 18.88 17.68 -11.46
CA LEU A 411 20.11 18.46 -11.47
C LEU A 411 20.03 19.58 -12.49
N TYR A 412 20.06 20.81 -12.00
CA TYR A 412 20.02 22.01 -12.82
C TYR A 412 21.44 22.45 -13.20
N THR A 413 21.78 22.36 -14.47
CA THR A 413 23.06 22.84 -15.02
C THR A 413 22.80 23.98 -16.01
N GLY A 414 22.79 25.21 -15.49
CA GLY A 414 22.37 26.38 -16.28
C GLY A 414 20.88 26.31 -16.61
N SER A 415 20.55 26.18 -17.90
CA SER A 415 19.17 26.00 -18.41
C SER A 415 18.81 24.54 -18.70
N THR A 416 19.71 23.60 -18.42
CA THR A 416 19.49 22.16 -18.69
C THR A 416 19.11 21.47 -17.39
N VAL A 417 18.01 20.71 -17.41
CA VAL A 417 17.60 19.83 -16.32
C VAL A 417 18.04 18.41 -16.67
N GLN A 418 18.80 17.78 -15.80
CA GLN A 418 19.11 16.35 -15.87
C GLN A 418 18.32 15.64 -14.78
N GLU A 419 17.49 14.68 -15.15
CA GLU A 419 16.71 13.86 -14.21
C GLU A 419 17.45 12.55 -13.97
N ILE A 420 17.73 12.24 -12.70
CA ILE A 420 18.36 10.99 -12.28
C ILE A 420 17.35 10.22 -11.43
N GLN A 421 16.91 9.05 -11.90
CA GLN A 421 16.05 8.17 -11.11
C GLN A 421 16.90 7.41 -10.09
N LEU A 422 16.58 7.58 -8.82
CA LEU A 422 17.26 6.95 -7.70
C LEU A 422 16.48 5.73 -7.22
N LEU A 423 17.22 4.68 -6.86
CA LEU A 423 16.68 3.48 -6.25
C LEU A 423 17.43 3.24 -4.92
N ASN A 424 16.68 3.08 -3.83
CA ASN A 424 17.26 2.84 -2.51
C ASN A 424 18.12 1.57 -2.48
N ASP A 425 19.06 1.52 -1.52
CA ASP A 425 20.08 0.47 -1.47
C ASP A 425 19.67 -0.87 -0.88
N LYS A 426 18.66 -0.85 -0.01
CA LYS A 426 18.14 -2.06 0.64
C LYS A 426 16.97 -2.63 -0.13
N LEU A 427 16.90 -3.95 -0.23
CA LEU A 427 15.71 -4.67 -0.66
C LEU A 427 14.77 -4.80 0.55
N TYR A 428 13.46 -4.74 0.33
CA TYR A 428 12.51 -5.18 1.35
C TYR A 428 12.77 -6.66 1.69
N SER A 429 12.64 -7.04 2.96
CA SER A 429 13.12 -8.34 3.48
C SER A 429 12.02 -9.15 4.17
N GLY A 430 10.75 -8.85 3.91
CA GLY A 430 9.61 -9.69 4.30
C GLY A 430 9.02 -10.41 3.09
N ASN A 431 7.91 -11.12 3.29
CA ASN A 431 7.25 -11.86 2.21
C ASN A 431 6.37 -10.94 1.36
N LEU A 432 6.07 -11.42 0.15
CA LEU A 432 4.93 -10.98 -0.65
C LEU A 432 3.98 -12.16 -0.71
N ALA A 433 2.74 -12.03 -0.23
CA ALA A 433 1.78 -13.14 -0.18
C ALA A 433 0.41 -12.72 -0.71
N VAL A 434 -0.18 -13.56 -1.56
CA VAL A 434 -1.54 -13.36 -2.11
C VAL A 434 -2.35 -14.64 -1.95
N ARG A 435 -3.49 -14.54 -1.26
CA ARG A 435 -4.48 -15.62 -1.13
C ARG A 435 -5.51 -15.49 -2.24
N TYR A 436 -5.75 -16.58 -2.97
CA TYR A 436 -6.79 -16.73 -3.97
C TYR A 436 -7.85 -17.71 -3.47
N SER A 437 -9.10 -17.26 -3.45
CA SER A 437 -10.27 -18.07 -3.08
C SER A 437 -11.24 -18.17 -4.26
N PHE A 438 -11.95 -19.29 -4.35
CA PHE A 438 -12.74 -19.64 -5.53
C PHE A 438 -14.24 -19.64 -5.22
N LEU A 439 -15.01 -18.99 -6.09
CA LEU A 439 -16.43 -18.73 -5.94
C LEU A 439 -17.20 -19.32 -7.13
N SER A 440 -18.44 -19.78 -6.90
CA SER A 440 -19.30 -20.34 -7.94
C SER A 440 -20.78 -19.99 -7.72
N GLY A 441 -21.58 -20.05 -8.79
CA GLY A 441 -23.00 -19.72 -8.76
C GLY A 441 -23.24 -18.27 -8.34
N ASP A 442 -24.21 -18.06 -7.45
CA ASP A 442 -24.59 -16.73 -6.95
C ASP A 442 -23.48 -16.08 -6.09
N GLU A 443 -22.60 -16.89 -5.50
CA GLU A 443 -21.43 -16.42 -4.75
C GLU A 443 -20.32 -15.91 -5.67
N ALA A 444 -20.33 -16.24 -6.96
CA ALA A 444 -19.39 -15.69 -7.96
C ALA A 444 -19.76 -14.24 -8.34
N SER A 445 -20.03 -13.39 -7.35
CA SER A 445 -20.39 -11.99 -7.49
C SER A 445 -19.49 -11.12 -6.60
N TYR A 446 -19.44 -9.80 -6.81
CA TYR A 446 -18.67 -8.92 -5.92
C TYR A 446 -19.29 -8.87 -4.52
N SER A 447 -20.59 -9.16 -4.42
CA SER A 447 -21.26 -9.37 -3.12
C SER A 447 -20.76 -10.63 -2.43
N GLY A 448 -20.60 -11.75 -3.14
CA GLY A 448 -19.97 -12.96 -2.59
C GLY A 448 -18.51 -12.75 -2.20
N MET A 449 -17.74 -12.02 -3.02
CA MET A 449 -16.36 -11.61 -2.70
C MET A 449 -16.30 -10.77 -1.41
N ALA A 450 -17.21 -9.81 -1.23
CA ALA A 450 -17.26 -8.98 -0.03
C ALA A 450 -17.62 -9.80 1.22
N ARG A 451 -18.60 -10.71 1.11
CA ARG A 451 -18.98 -11.62 2.20
C ARG A 451 -17.82 -12.52 2.61
N LEU A 452 -17.10 -13.08 1.64
CA LEU A 452 -15.93 -13.92 1.91
C LEU A 452 -14.87 -13.12 2.67
N TYR A 453 -14.53 -11.91 2.20
CA TYR A 453 -13.53 -11.08 2.87
C TYR A 453 -13.96 -10.68 4.28
N GLN A 454 -15.21 -10.27 4.45
CA GLN A 454 -15.78 -9.96 5.75
C GLN A 454 -15.73 -11.16 6.70
N GLN A 455 -16.07 -12.36 6.23
CA GLN A 455 -16.00 -13.58 7.02
C GLN A 455 -14.57 -13.86 7.50
N THR A 456 -13.56 -13.76 6.62
CA THR A 456 -12.15 -13.90 7.00
C THR A 456 -11.75 -12.89 8.08
N LEU A 457 -12.12 -11.61 7.91
CA LEU A 457 -11.81 -10.58 8.91
C LEU A 457 -12.48 -10.85 10.27
N VAL A 458 -13.66 -11.45 10.28
CA VAL A 458 -14.36 -11.84 11.53
C VAL A 458 -13.69 -13.05 12.18
N GLU A 459 -13.33 -14.06 11.39
CA GLU A 459 -12.61 -15.25 11.87
C GLU A 459 -11.24 -14.88 12.47
N ASP A 460 -10.58 -13.88 11.89
CA ASP A 460 -9.31 -13.31 12.37
C ASP A 460 -9.48 -12.32 13.54
N ASN A 461 -10.70 -12.11 14.04
CA ASN A 461 -11.05 -11.15 15.10
C ASN A 461 -10.69 -9.68 14.76
N GLN A 462 -10.65 -9.34 13.47
CA GLN A 462 -10.42 -7.97 12.99
C GLN A 462 -11.72 -7.17 12.86
N LEU A 463 -12.88 -7.84 12.79
CA LEU A 463 -14.19 -7.20 12.81
C LEU A 463 -15.07 -7.85 13.88
N THR A 464 -15.68 -7.02 14.73
CA THR A 464 -16.61 -7.47 15.79
C THR A 464 -18.00 -6.90 15.50
N PRO A 465 -19.08 -7.72 15.53
CA PRO A 465 -20.43 -7.24 15.27
C PRO A 465 -20.81 -6.07 16.18
N LEU A 466 -21.52 -5.09 15.64
CA LEU A 466 -22.04 -3.97 16.41
C LEU A 466 -23.14 -4.42 17.38
N GLU A 467 -23.14 -3.83 18.58
CA GLU A 467 -24.26 -3.96 19.51
C GLU A 467 -25.46 -3.11 19.04
N GLU A 468 -26.68 -3.54 19.37
CA GLU A 468 -27.88 -2.75 19.13
C GLU A 468 -27.81 -1.41 19.89
N ASP A 469 -28.22 -0.32 19.24
CA ASP A 469 -28.26 1.02 19.82
C ASP A 469 -29.50 1.79 19.31
N GLU A 470 -29.86 2.86 20.01
CA GLU A 470 -30.95 3.75 19.60
C GLU A 470 -30.50 4.64 18.43
N GLY A 471 -30.77 4.18 17.21
CA GLY A 471 -30.59 4.98 16.00
C GLY A 471 -29.19 4.94 15.39
N ILE A 472 -29.06 5.55 14.22
CA ILE A 472 -27.75 5.74 13.59
C ILE A 472 -27.00 6.90 14.25
N PRO A 473 -25.66 6.90 14.23
CA PRO A 473 -24.86 8.04 14.65
C PRO A 473 -25.14 9.30 13.81
N PHE A 474 -24.96 10.47 14.42
CA PHE A 474 -24.77 11.74 13.73
C PHE A 474 -23.33 12.19 13.93
N TYR A 475 -22.53 12.22 12.86
CA TYR A 475 -21.14 12.64 12.93
C TYR A 475 -21.01 14.15 12.75
N LEU A 476 -20.29 14.79 13.67
CA LEU A 476 -20.10 16.23 13.66
C LEU A 476 -18.65 16.60 13.94
N ASP A 477 -17.95 17.06 12.91
CA ASP A 477 -16.67 17.72 13.05
C ASP A 477 -16.91 19.15 13.54
N MET A 478 -16.43 19.46 14.74
CA MET A 478 -16.52 20.78 15.34
C MET A 478 -15.18 21.50 15.22
N LEU A 479 -15.12 22.56 14.41
CA LEU A 479 -13.92 23.38 14.27
C LEU A 479 -13.74 24.26 15.51
N GLY A 480 -12.79 23.87 16.36
CA GLY A 480 -12.44 24.58 17.59
C GLY A 480 -11.61 25.83 17.34
N SER A 481 -10.35 25.65 16.93
CA SER A 481 -9.46 26.76 16.63
C SER A 481 -8.48 26.48 15.49
N VAL A 482 -8.01 27.55 14.85
CA VAL A 482 -7.07 27.53 13.72
C VAL A 482 -5.87 28.44 13.96
N ASP A 483 -4.72 28.12 13.34
CA ASP A 483 -3.62 29.06 13.23
C ASP A 483 -3.93 30.13 12.16
N LYS A 484 -3.70 31.41 12.50
CA LYS A 484 -3.91 32.55 11.61
C LYS A 484 -2.79 33.56 11.78
N ARG A 485 -2.14 33.92 10.67
CA ARG A 485 -1.19 35.02 10.62
C ARG A 485 -1.92 36.36 10.78
N ARG A 486 -1.56 37.14 11.79
CA ARG A 486 -2.02 38.51 12.02
C ARG A 486 -0.84 39.48 11.88
N SER A 487 -1.12 40.77 11.79
CA SER A 487 -0.09 41.81 11.80
C SER A 487 -0.33 42.80 12.92
N PHE A 488 0.72 43.16 13.65
CA PHE A 488 0.71 44.29 14.58
C PHE A 488 1.73 45.32 14.10
N LEU A 489 1.27 46.53 13.77
CA LEU A 489 2.11 47.61 13.21
C LEU A 489 2.95 47.16 11.98
N GLY A 490 2.38 46.34 11.11
CA GLY A 490 3.06 45.79 9.92
C GLY A 490 3.99 44.61 10.19
N VAL A 491 4.20 44.23 11.46
CA VAL A 491 4.98 43.03 11.82
C VAL A 491 4.03 41.83 11.91
N PRO A 492 4.20 40.81 11.07
CA PRO A 492 3.38 39.61 11.13
C PRO A 492 3.71 38.75 12.36
N TYR A 493 2.70 38.14 12.97
CA TYR A 493 2.83 37.14 14.03
C TYR A 493 1.73 36.08 13.90
N ASP A 494 2.00 34.88 14.40
CA ASP A 494 1.02 33.80 14.41
C ASP A 494 0.09 33.92 15.62
N ALA A 495 -1.21 33.90 15.37
CA ALA A 495 -2.26 33.93 16.37
C ALA A 495 -3.12 32.66 16.27
N VAL A 496 -3.65 32.22 17.40
CA VAL A 496 -4.66 31.15 17.43
C VAL A 496 -6.03 31.82 17.48
N VAL A 497 -6.92 31.47 16.55
CA VAL A 497 -8.26 32.05 16.45
C VAL A 497 -9.29 30.98 16.75
N SER A 498 -10.14 31.24 17.74
CA SER A 498 -11.28 30.39 18.07
C SER A 498 -12.39 30.56 17.04
N MET A 499 -12.92 29.43 16.58
CA MET A 499 -14.08 29.29 15.71
C MET A 499 -15.27 28.72 16.48
N THR A 500 -15.01 27.86 17.47
CA THR A 500 -16.01 27.33 18.41
C THR A 500 -15.33 27.04 19.76
N THR A 501 -15.93 27.51 20.86
CA THR A 501 -15.52 27.15 22.22
C THR A 501 -16.20 25.86 22.69
N PHE A 502 -15.69 25.24 23.76
CA PHE A 502 -16.31 24.04 24.33
C PHE A 502 -17.76 24.29 24.79
N GLU A 503 -18.04 25.47 25.37
CA GLU A 503 -19.38 25.88 25.77
C GLU A 503 -20.31 26.03 24.55
N GLN A 504 -19.85 26.68 23.49
CA GLN A 504 -20.60 26.84 22.24
C GLN A 504 -20.88 25.51 21.54
N ALA A 505 -19.92 24.58 21.57
CA ALA A 505 -20.14 23.21 21.10
C ALA A 505 -21.23 22.50 21.93
N GLY A 506 -21.24 22.73 23.25
CA GLY A 506 -22.30 22.26 24.14
C GLY A 506 -23.67 22.86 23.84
N GLU A 507 -23.75 24.14 23.45
CA GLU A 507 -24.98 24.77 22.98
C GLU A 507 -25.51 24.08 21.71
N ILE A 508 -24.64 23.87 20.71
CA ILE A 508 -25.01 23.19 19.46
C ILE A 508 -25.46 21.75 19.75
N ALA A 509 -24.76 21.03 20.62
CA ALA A 509 -25.15 19.68 21.03
C ALA A 509 -26.53 19.65 21.69
N ALA A 510 -26.84 20.62 22.56
CA ALA A 510 -28.15 20.73 23.19
C ALA A 510 -29.27 21.03 22.18
N LEU A 511 -28.99 21.83 21.15
CA LEU A 511 -29.95 22.08 20.04
C LEU A 511 -30.24 20.79 19.26
N LEU A 512 -29.20 20.02 18.89
CA LEU A 512 -29.36 18.75 18.19
C LEU A 512 -30.11 17.71 19.03
N HIS A 513 -29.77 17.62 20.32
CA HIS A 513 -30.48 16.75 21.26
C HIS A 513 -31.97 17.12 21.38
N GLY A 514 -32.30 18.43 21.40
CA GLY A 514 -33.68 18.93 21.39
C GLY A 514 -34.48 18.54 20.14
N GLU A 515 -33.79 18.26 19.03
CA GLU A 515 -34.37 17.75 17.79
C GLU A 515 -34.45 16.21 17.72
N GLY A 516 -34.07 15.51 18.80
CA GLY A 516 -34.08 14.05 18.90
C GLY A 516 -32.79 13.37 18.46
N ILE A 517 -31.70 14.12 18.26
CA ILE A 517 -30.40 13.57 17.85
C ILE A 517 -29.54 13.32 19.09
N ALA A 518 -29.75 12.16 19.71
CA ALA A 518 -29.06 11.73 20.93
C ALA A 518 -27.66 11.14 20.64
N ASN A 519 -27.56 10.29 19.62
CA ASN A 519 -26.32 9.60 19.21
C ASN A 519 -25.36 10.54 18.44
N LEU A 520 -24.94 11.64 19.07
CA LEU A 520 -24.05 12.64 18.51
C LEU A 520 -22.58 12.26 18.72
N ARG A 521 -21.87 11.94 17.63
CA ARG A 521 -20.42 11.66 17.63
C ARG A 521 -19.66 12.91 17.23
N MET A 522 -19.25 13.70 18.21
CA MET A 522 -18.62 15.00 17.99
C MET A 522 -17.09 14.87 17.96
N ARG A 523 -16.49 15.03 16.79
CA ARG A 523 -15.04 15.16 16.64
C ARG A 523 -14.63 16.61 16.83
N TYR A 524 -13.75 16.90 17.78
CA TYR A 524 -13.35 18.28 18.09
C TYR A 524 -11.98 18.61 17.50
N LEU A 525 -11.97 19.38 16.42
CA LEU A 525 -10.77 19.78 15.69
C LEU A 525 -10.09 20.98 16.34
N GLY A 526 -8.76 20.96 16.40
CA GLY A 526 -7.97 22.11 16.85
C GLY A 526 -8.22 22.54 18.31
N TRP A 527 -8.37 21.56 19.20
CA TRP A 527 -8.59 21.78 20.63
C TRP A 527 -7.31 22.08 21.42
N PHE A 528 -6.13 21.73 20.90
CA PHE A 528 -4.85 21.91 21.57
C PHE A 528 -3.74 22.33 20.61
N GLY A 529 -2.68 22.91 21.16
CA GLY A 529 -1.39 22.98 20.48
C GLY A 529 -1.33 23.97 19.33
N GLN A 530 -2.12 25.04 19.32
CA GLN A 530 -2.23 26.03 18.23
C GLN A 530 -3.21 25.64 17.11
N GLY A 531 -4.34 25.04 17.47
CA GLY A 531 -5.43 24.77 16.52
C GLY A 531 -5.21 23.52 15.66
N VAL A 532 -5.87 23.47 14.50
CA VAL A 532 -5.93 22.27 13.63
C VAL A 532 -4.54 21.76 13.23
N HIS A 533 -3.60 22.64 12.89
CA HIS A 533 -2.19 22.33 12.70
C HIS A 533 -1.47 22.38 14.05
N HIS A 534 -1.78 21.44 14.94
CA HIS A 534 -1.26 21.48 16.30
C HIS A 534 0.25 21.19 16.37
N LYS A 535 0.88 21.68 17.44
CA LYS A 535 2.22 21.32 17.89
C LYS A 535 2.32 19.82 18.17
N THR A 536 3.54 19.32 18.16
CA THR A 536 3.84 17.91 18.39
C THR A 536 3.14 17.41 19.67
N PRO A 537 2.43 16.26 19.63
CA PRO A 537 1.51 15.83 20.70
C PRO A 537 2.19 15.31 21.98
N VAL A 538 3.31 15.89 22.41
CA VAL A 538 4.02 15.52 23.65
C VAL A 538 3.61 16.34 24.88
N LYS A 539 2.98 17.50 24.68
CA LYS A 539 2.57 18.46 25.72
C LYS A 539 1.13 18.91 25.48
N VAL A 540 0.21 17.97 25.64
CA VAL A 540 -1.20 18.12 25.23
C VAL A 540 -1.99 19.00 26.19
N LYS A 541 -2.15 20.29 25.93
CA LYS A 541 -2.96 21.20 26.75
C LYS A 541 -3.99 21.91 25.88
N ALA A 542 -5.24 21.92 26.31
CA ALA A 542 -6.30 22.63 25.61
C ALA A 542 -5.91 24.10 25.37
N ASP A 543 -6.16 24.58 24.17
CA ASP A 543 -5.89 25.97 23.80
C ASP A 543 -6.87 26.88 24.55
N ARG A 544 -6.32 27.87 25.27
CA ARG A 544 -7.13 28.76 26.11
C ARG A 544 -8.23 29.52 25.37
N VAL A 545 -8.09 29.67 24.04
CA VAL A 545 -9.07 30.36 23.20
C VAL A 545 -10.34 29.54 22.94
N VAL A 546 -10.28 28.21 23.09
CA VAL A 546 -11.47 27.32 23.00
C VAL A 546 -12.04 26.97 24.37
N GLY A 547 -11.25 27.11 25.43
CA GLY A 547 -11.71 26.98 26.81
C GLY A 547 -10.66 26.33 27.72
N SER A 548 -11.13 25.87 28.88
CA SER A 548 -10.37 25.20 29.93
C SER A 548 -10.55 23.69 29.88
N THR A 549 -9.64 22.96 30.54
CA THR A 549 -9.76 21.51 30.71
C THR A 549 -11.07 21.11 31.39
N SER A 550 -11.61 21.92 32.31
CA SER A 550 -12.87 21.64 32.98
C SER A 550 -14.07 21.75 32.04
N GLU A 551 -14.07 22.75 31.14
CA GLU A 551 -15.13 22.92 30.13
C GLU A 551 -15.09 21.79 29.09
N LEU A 552 -13.89 21.35 28.68
CA LEU A 552 -13.76 20.18 27.81
C LEU A 552 -14.34 18.92 28.45
N LYS A 553 -14.06 18.69 29.74
CA LYS A 553 -14.65 17.57 30.51
C LYS A 553 -16.16 17.69 30.64
N ALA A 554 -16.67 18.90 30.87
CA ALA A 554 -18.10 19.16 30.94
C ALA A 554 -18.80 18.85 29.61
N LEU A 555 -18.22 19.27 28.48
CA LEU A 555 -18.72 18.91 27.15
C LEU A 555 -18.71 17.39 26.92
N SER A 556 -17.62 16.72 27.27
CA SER A 556 -17.53 15.26 27.16
C SER A 556 -18.59 14.54 28.00
N GLN A 557 -18.83 15.00 29.22
CA GLN A 557 -19.87 14.43 30.09
C GLN A 557 -21.27 14.72 29.56
N GLN A 558 -21.52 15.95 29.09
CA GLN A 558 -22.79 16.34 28.48
C GLN A 558 -23.16 15.45 27.30
N LEU A 559 -22.21 15.21 26.38
CA LEU A 559 -22.43 14.34 25.22
C LEU A 559 -22.68 12.89 25.66
N LYS A 560 -21.88 12.38 26.60
CA LYS A 560 -22.05 11.03 27.13
C LYS A 560 -23.41 10.81 27.81
N ASP A 561 -23.85 11.77 28.63
CA ASP A 561 -25.14 11.71 29.31
C ASP A 561 -26.32 11.76 28.32
N ALA A 562 -26.11 12.34 27.14
CA ALA A 562 -27.09 12.41 26.05
C ALA A 562 -27.06 11.19 25.10
N GLY A 563 -26.17 10.21 25.31
CA GLY A 563 -26.02 9.04 24.45
C GLY A 563 -24.99 9.19 23.32
N GLY A 564 -24.27 10.32 23.26
CA GLY A 564 -23.23 10.61 22.28
C GLY A 564 -21.80 10.46 22.83
N GLY A 565 -20.83 11.00 22.10
CA GLY A 565 -19.41 10.93 22.45
C GLY A 565 -18.62 12.14 21.95
N LEU A 566 -17.59 12.53 22.71
CA LEU A 566 -16.62 13.55 22.31
C LEU A 566 -15.32 12.89 21.90
N TYR A 567 -14.83 13.22 20.71
CA TYR A 567 -13.60 12.68 20.12
C TYR A 567 -12.60 13.81 19.88
N PRO A 568 -11.78 14.17 20.88
CA PRO A 568 -10.70 15.14 20.69
C PRO A 568 -9.71 14.63 19.64
N ASP A 569 -9.47 15.44 18.63
CA ASP A 569 -8.69 15.05 17.45
C ASP A 569 -7.18 15.23 17.64
N VAL A 570 -6.39 14.30 17.08
CA VAL A 570 -4.93 14.35 17.05
C VAL A 570 -4.38 13.79 15.73
N ALA A 571 -3.28 14.37 15.26
CA ALA A 571 -2.47 13.90 14.14
C ALA A 571 -1.05 13.52 14.63
N PHE A 572 -0.46 12.49 14.03
CA PHE A 572 0.87 11.99 14.38
C PHE A 572 1.82 11.90 13.19
N GLN A 573 1.31 11.61 12.00
CA GLN A 573 2.10 11.40 10.78
C GLN A 573 2.52 12.73 10.15
N HIS A 574 1.63 13.72 10.15
CA HIS A 574 1.92 15.07 9.66
C HIS A 574 2.31 16.01 10.81
N VAL A 575 3.56 16.49 10.83
CA VAL A 575 4.08 17.38 11.88
C VAL A 575 4.28 18.80 11.35
N TYR A 576 3.45 19.73 11.83
CA TYR A 576 3.39 21.11 11.32
C TYR A 576 4.36 22.09 11.98
N HIS A 577 4.99 21.72 13.10
CA HIS A 577 5.83 22.62 13.89
C HIS A 577 7.17 22.01 14.27
N ASP A 578 8.24 22.81 14.13
CA ASP A 578 9.51 22.61 14.83
C ASP A 578 9.43 23.34 16.17
N ASP A 579 9.03 22.63 17.22
CA ASP A 579 8.71 23.17 18.53
C ASP A 579 9.70 22.73 19.63
N GLY A 580 10.84 22.15 19.23
CA GLY A 580 11.87 21.61 20.10
C GLY A 580 11.55 20.26 20.74
N ALA A 581 10.31 19.75 20.61
CA ALA A 581 9.99 18.36 20.93
C ALA A 581 10.08 17.44 19.71
N PHE A 582 9.93 18.01 18.53
CA PHE A 582 10.24 17.38 17.24
C PHE A 582 11.44 18.08 16.63
N THR A 583 12.49 17.33 16.32
CA THR A 583 13.66 17.84 15.62
C THR A 583 13.66 17.29 14.20
N PRO A 584 13.31 18.07 13.15
CA PRO A 584 13.20 17.55 11.78
C PRO A 584 14.45 16.82 11.28
N SER A 585 15.65 17.23 11.72
CA SER A 585 16.90 16.57 11.32
C SER A 585 17.00 15.11 11.80
N SER A 586 16.40 14.77 12.94
CA SER A 586 16.45 13.44 13.57
C SER A 586 15.14 12.66 13.45
N ASP A 587 14.01 13.37 13.56
CA ASP A 587 12.69 12.77 13.80
C ASP A 587 11.81 12.69 12.55
N ALA A 588 12.08 13.52 11.53
CA ALA A 588 11.39 13.42 10.25
C ALA A 588 11.96 12.27 9.40
N SER A 589 11.11 11.72 8.53
CA SER A 589 11.53 10.84 7.44
C SER A 589 12.51 11.53 6.49
N ARG A 590 13.27 10.71 5.75
CA ARG A 590 14.11 11.16 4.65
C ARG A 590 13.58 10.69 3.31
N PHE A 591 13.60 11.58 2.32
CA PHE A 591 13.47 11.19 0.91
C PHE A 591 14.62 10.28 0.50
N VAL A 592 14.52 9.60 -0.64
CA VAL A 592 15.64 8.80 -1.17
C VAL A 592 16.83 9.72 -1.52
N THR A 593 16.56 10.97 -1.90
CA THR A 593 17.56 12.05 -2.06
C THR A 593 18.27 12.45 -0.74
N ARG A 594 17.87 11.87 0.40
CA ARG A 594 18.40 12.08 1.78
C ARG A 594 17.97 13.38 2.45
N GLU A 595 17.26 14.24 1.74
CA GLU A 595 16.71 15.48 2.29
C GLU A 595 15.63 15.19 3.35
N THR A 596 15.34 16.19 4.19
CA THR A 596 14.25 16.08 5.17
C THR A 596 12.94 16.02 4.39
N ALA A 597 12.05 15.07 4.70
CA ALA A 597 10.75 14.97 4.08
C ALA A 597 9.80 16.07 4.58
N ALA A 598 10.02 17.29 4.11
CA ALA A 598 9.20 18.47 4.36
C ALA A 598 8.40 18.79 3.08
N LEU A 599 7.08 18.82 3.21
CA LEU A 599 6.14 18.91 2.11
C LEU A 599 5.14 20.05 2.33
N HIS A 600 4.41 20.39 1.26
CA HIS A 600 3.34 21.38 1.31
C HIS A 600 2.04 20.79 0.74
N PRO A 601 0.87 21.27 1.18
CA PRO A 601 -0.39 20.93 0.53
C PRO A 601 -0.37 21.32 -0.95
N TYR A 602 -1.05 20.53 -1.78
CA TYR A 602 -1.22 20.84 -3.20
C TYR A 602 -2.23 21.98 -3.39
N ASP A 603 -1.83 23.00 -4.14
CA ASP A 603 -2.75 23.97 -4.71
C ASP A 603 -3.66 23.28 -5.73
N ARG A 604 -4.98 23.38 -5.53
CA ARG A 604 -5.98 22.69 -6.35
C ARG A 604 -6.00 23.17 -7.81
N ASN A 605 -5.55 24.40 -8.08
CA ASN A 605 -5.61 25.00 -9.41
C ASN A 605 -4.41 24.62 -10.26
N THR A 606 -3.24 24.49 -9.65
CA THR A 606 -1.97 24.21 -10.34
C THR A 606 -1.51 22.76 -10.20
N ASN A 607 -2.12 21.98 -9.29
CA ASN A 607 -1.66 20.64 -8.88
C ASN A 607 -0.18 20.61 -8.49
N ARG A 608 0.30 21.70 -7.89
CA ARG A 608 1.65 21.84 -7.35
C ARG A 608 1.59 22.13 -5.87
N MET A 609 2.59 21.63 -5.14
CA MET A 609 2.79 21.96 -3.74
C MET A 609 3.00 23.46 -3.59
N ASP A 610 2.28 24.10 -2.67
CA ASP A 610 2.42 25.53 -2.38
C ASP A 610 2.54 25.78 -0.87
N SER A 611 3.69 26.34 -0.49
CA SER A 611 4.01 26.73 0.88
C SER A 611 3.02 27.73 1.51
N TYR A 612 2.21 28.42 0.70
CA TYR A 612 1.13 29.28 1.18
C TYR A 612 0.18 28.53 2.13
N TYR A 613 -0.23 27.32 1.73
CA TYR A 613 -1.15 26.47 2.48
C TYR A 613 -0.50 25.78 3.69
N GLY A 614 0.82 25.94 3.88
CA GLY A 614 1.55 25.44 5.03
C GLY A 614 2.69 24.49 4.65
N THR A 615 3.47 24.13 5.66
CA THR A 615 4.55 23.14 5.55
C THR A 615 4.35 22.13 6.66
N TYR A 616 4.53 20.86 6.35
CA TYR A 616 4.56 19.79 7.33
C TYR A 616 5.73 18.86 7.05
N ASN A 617 6.28 18.27 8.11
CA ASN A 617 7.25 17.19 8.01
C ASN A 617 6.51 15.85 8.11
N LEU A 618 7.01 14.84 7.41
CA LEU A 618 6.58 13.47 7.62
C LEU A 618 7.29 12.88 8.84
N MET A 619 6.53 12.35 9.79
CA MET A 619 7.07 11.62 10.94
C MET A 619 7.82 10.36 10.47
N SER A 620 9.05 10.15 10.97
CA SER A 620 9.74 8.87 10.79
C SER A 620 8.94 7.78 11.51
N PRO A 621 8.49 6.71 10.84
CA PRO A 621 7.69 5.67 11.50
C PRO A 621 8.43 5.05 12.69
N ALA A 622 9.76 4.92 12.61
CA ALA A 622 10.57 4.41 13.70
C ALA A 622 10.56 5.29 14.97
N LYS A 623 10.11 6.54 14.89
CA LYS A 623 10.00 7.49 16.01
C LYS A 623 8.57 7.61 16.53
N LEU A 624 7.59 7.20 15.73
CA LEU A 624 6.17 7.31 16.04
C LEU A 624 5.80 6.77 17.44
N PRO A 625 6.30 5.60 17.89
CA PRO A 625 5.93 5.07 19.21
C PRO A 625 6.25 6.01 20.37
N TYR A 626 7.36 6.76 20.29
CA TYR A 626 7.68 7.76 21.32
C TYR A 626 6.62 8.86 21.43
N TYR A 627 6.10 9.34 20.31
CA TYR A 627 5.12 10.42 20.29
C TYR A 627 3.74 9.94 20.75
N VAL A 628 3.35 8.73 20.36
CA VAL A 628 2.13 8.07 20.81
C VAL A 628 2.16 7.84 22.32
N ASP A 629 3.28 7.33 22.87
CA ASP A 629 3.47 7.13 24.31
C ASP A 629 3.33 8.43 25.11
N ARG A 630 3.94 9.50 24.60
CA ARG A 630 3.88 10.81 25.24
C ARG A 630 2.48 11.41 25.18
N PHE A 631 1.78 11.23 24.06
CA PHE A 631 0.40 11.67 23.91
C PHE A 631 -0.49 10.92 24.91
N ALA A 632 -0.51 9.59 24.88
CA ALA A 632 -1.36 8.77 25.73
C ALA A 632 -1.16 9.10 27.22
N GLY A 633 0.10 9.18 27.68
CA GLY A 633 0.40 9.55 29.07
C GLY A 633 0.03 10.99 29.45
N GLN A 634 -0.12 11.91 28.50
CA GLN A 634 -0.65 13.27 28.75
C GLN A 634 -2.16 13.36 28.60
N TYR A 635 -2.75 12.50 27.78
CA TYR A 635 -4.16 12.52 27.43
C TYR A 635 -5.03 11.94 28.55
N GLU A 636 -4.51 10.97 29.30
CA GLU A 636 -5.19 10.35 30.46
C GLU A 636 -5.81 11.36 31.44
N ARG A 637 -5.16 12.51 31.68
CA ARG A 637 -5.68 13.54 32.61
C ARG A 637 -7.01 14.16 32.21
N PHE A 638 -7.38 14.06 30.93
CA PHE A 638 -8.67 14.54 30.43
C PHE A 638 -9.79 13.59 30.81
N GLY A 639 -9.52 12.32 31.12
CA GLY A 639 -10.53 11.34 31.52
C GLY A 639 -11.58 11.08 30.43
N ILE A 640 -11.21 11.31 29.16
CA ILE A 640 -12.03 11.05 27.99
C ILE A 640 -11.57 9.71 27.43
N GLY A 641 -12.48 8.74 27.32
CA GLY A 641 -12.18 7.38 26.86
C GLY A 641 -12.20 7.20 25.34
N ALA A 642 -12.33 8.30 24.60
CA ALA A 642 -12.48 8.33 23.16
C ALA A 642 -11.46 9.28 22.51
N VAL A 643 -10.99 8.96 21.32
CA VAL A 643 -10.00 9.77 20.60
C VAL A 643 -10.26 9.74 19.09
N SER A 644 -10.00 10.85 18.39
CA SER A 644 -10.02 10.89 16.93
C SER A 644 -8.59 10.91 16.38
N LEU A 645 -8.29 9.96 15.50
CA LEU A 645 -7.00 9.79 14.85
C LEU A 645 -7.09 10.26 13.40
N ARG A 646 -6.58 11.46 13.14
CA ARG A 646 -6.72 12.13 11.84
C ARG A 646 -5.94 11.45 10.71
N ASP A 647 -4.77 10.88 11.00
CA ASP A 647 -3.85 10.42 9.97
C ASP A 647 -3.27 9.02 10.16
N LEU A 648 -3.37 8.40 11.35
CA LEU A 648 -2.82 7.06 11.58
C LEU A 648 -3.51 5.96 10.76
N GLY A 649 -4.82 6.06 10.56
CA GLY A 649 -5.55 5.10 9.73
C GLY A 649 -5.52 5.38 8.22
N ASP A 650 -4.98 6.52 7.79
CA ASP A 650 -5.02 6.97 6.39
C ASP A 650 -3.63 7.04 5.75
N VAL A 651 -2.61 7.44 6.52
CA VAL A 651 -1.28 7.80 5.99
C VAL A 651 -0.22 6.79 6.40
N LEU A 652 0.48 6.24 5.40
CA LEU A 652 1.69 5.44 5.57
C LEU A 652 2.85 6.07 4.83
N SER A 653 3.89 6.50 5.54
CA SER A 653 5.12 7.08 4.98
C SER A 653 6.31 6.13 5.11
N SER A 654 7.16 6.06 4.09
CA SER A 654 8.48 5.42 4.21
C SER A 654 9.51 6.34 4.88
N ASP A 655 10.67 5.82 5.27
CA ASP A 655 11.85 6.61 5.71
C ASP A 655 13.13 6.03 5.09
N TYR A 656 13.80 6.77 4.21
CA TYR A 656 15.02 6.33 3.52
C TYR A 656 16.30 6.84 4.18
N ARG A 657 16.28 7.08 5.49
CA ARG A 657 17.48 7.41 6.25
C ARG A 657 18.50 6.27 6.14
N VAL A 658 19.70 6.58 5.63
CA VAL A 658 20.77 5.59 5.32
C VAL A 658 21.02 4.56 6.44
N GLN A 659 21.06 5.00 7.69
CA GLN A 659 21.32 4.12 8.83
C GLN A 659 20.12 3.27 9.25
N ARG A 660 18.91 3.64 8.84
CA ARG A 660 17.64 3.02 9.25
C ARG A 660 16.57 3.26 8.17
N VAL A 661 16.58 2.43 7.14
CA VAL A 661 15.53 2.41 6.12
C VAL A 661 14.28 1.76 6.71
N VAL A 662 13.13 2.39 6.51
CA VAL A 662 11.81 1.86 6.83
C VAL A 662 10.98 1.86 5.56
N PHE A 663 10.63 0.66 5.07
CA PHE A 663 9.69 0.50 3.97
C PHE A 663 8.26 0.72 4.46
N ARG A 664 7.37 1.08 3.54
CA ARG A 664 5.95 1.30 3.82
C ARG A 664 5.27 0.12 4.52
N GLU A 665 5.65 -1.10 4.19
CA GLU A 665 5.16 -2.32 4.86
C GLU A 665 5.59 -2.39 6.33
N THR A 666 6.86 -2.09 6.62
CA THR A 666 7.33 -1.98 8.01
C THR A 666 6.65 -0.80 8.73
N ALA A 667 6.39 0.30 8.03
CA ALA A 667 5.66 1.44 8.58
C ALA A 667 4.21 1.05 8.94
N LYS A 668 3.51 0.27 8.10
CA LYS A 668 2.19 -0.30 8.38
C LYS A 668 2.20 -1.07 9.69
N LEU A 669 3.17 -1.96 9.89
CA LEU A 669 3.26 -2.75 11.12
C LEU A 669 3.47 -1.87 12.37
N ILE A 670 4.32 -0.84 12.30
CA ILE A 670 4.52 0.10 13.41
C ILE A 670 3.25 0.91 13.70
N VAL A 671 2.58 1.41 12.66
CA VAL A 671 1.34 2.18 12.77
C VAL A 671 0.23 1.32 13.36
N THR A 672 0.12 0.06 12.93
CA THR A 672 -0.87 -0.91 13.43
C THR A 672 -0.68 -1.18 14.93
N ASP A 673 0.57 -1.40 15.37
CA ASP A 673 0.89 -1.53 16.81
C ASP A 673 0.51 -0.26 17.61
N GLN A 674 0.72 0.93 17.02
CA GLN A 674 0.33 2.17 17.69
C GLN A 674 -1.19 2.39 17.71
N LEU A 675 -1.91 1.96 16.67
CA LEU A 675 -3.37 1.96 16.64
C LEU A 675 -3.93 1.04 17.71
N GLN A 676 -3.43 -0.20 17.80
CA GLN A 676 -3.80 -1.15 18.85
C GLN A 676 -3.60 -0.53 20.23
N LYS A 677 -2.43 0.04 20.49
CA LYS A 677 -2.12 0.66 21.78
C LYS A 677 -3.07 1.79 22.15
N LEU A 678 -3.42 2.64 21.18
CA LEU A 678 -4.36 3.74 21.40
C LEU A 678 -5.78 3.22 21.62
N HIS A 679 -6.20 2.21 20.87
CA HIS A 679 -7.51 1.57 21.03
C HIS A 679 -7.65 0.87 22.38
N GLU A 680 -6.62 0.16 22.85
CA GLU A 680 -6.60 -0.45 24.19
C GLU A 680 -6.70 0.60 25.32
N ALA A 681 -6.08 1.77 25.14
CA ALA A 681 -6.15 2.87 26.10
C ALA A 681 -7.47 3.66 26.01
N TYR A 682 -8.03 3.77 24.80
CA TYR A 682 -9.22 4.56 24.45
C TYR A 682 -10.13 3.74 23.51
N PRO A 683 -10.94 2.81 24.06
CA PRO A 683 -11.67 1.82 23.25
C PRO A 683 -12.68 2.39 22.25
N ASP A 684 -13.08 3.65 22.42
CA ASP A 684 -13.97 4.35 21.49
C ASP A 684 -13.14 5.23 20.54
N THR A 685 -12.51 4.59 19.55
CA THR A 685 -11.57 5.24 18.63
C THR A 685 -12.25 5.61 17.32
N MET A 686 -12.11 6.87 16.91
CA MET A 686 -12.55 7.37 15.61
C MET A 686 -11.35 7.52 14.66
N VAL A 687 -11.47 6.98 13.45
CA VAL A 687 -10.39 6.96 12.45
C VAL A 687 -10.88 7.62 11.16
N SER A 688 -10.12 8.57 10.63
CA SER A 688 -10.41 9.18 9.32
C SER A 688 -9.78 8.38 8.19
N GLY A 689 -10.51 8.24 7.07
CA GLY A 689 -10.09 7.54 5.85
C GLY A 689 -10.04 6.02 5.96
N ALA A 690 -9.63 5.49 7.12
CA ALA A 690 -9.56 4.09 7.51
C ALA A 690 -9.21 3.11 6.36
N ASN A 691 -7.91 2.98 6.09
CA ASN A 691 -7.36 1.84 5.37
C ASN A 691 -7.63 0.54 6.15
N ALA A 692 -7.71 -0.59 5.44
CA ALA A 692 -8.10 -1.88 6.02
C ALA A 692 -7.28 -2.30 7.26
N TYR A 693 -5.98 -1.98 7.31
CA TYR A 693 -5.12 -2.26 8.47
C TYR A 693 -5.58 -1.59 9.78
N SER A 694 -6.48 -0.60 9.72
CA SER A 694 -6.95 0.15 10.87
C SER A 694 -8.31 -0.30 11.42
N TRP A 695 -9.05 -1.13 10.68
CA TRP A 695 -10.44 -1.49 11.03
C TRP A 695 -10.57 -2.21 12.37
N ALA A 696 -9.63 -3.10 12.71
CA ALA A 696 -9.60 -3.81 14.00
C ALA A 696 -9.44 -2.88 15.22
N TYR A 697 -9.07 -1.62 15.00
CA TYR A 697 -8.78 -0.64 16.05
C TYR A 697 -9.64 0.62 15.91
N ALA A 698 -10.71 0.55 15.12
CA ALA A 698 -11.67 1.62 14.93
C ALA A 698 -13.04 1.19 15.46
N SER A 699 -13.72 2.10 16.16
CA SER A 699 -15.14 1.98 16.52
C SER A 699 -15.98 2.82 15.57
N HIS A 700 -15.39 3.91 15.08
CA HIS A 700 -16.00 4.82 14.14
C HIS A 700 -15.05 5.14 12.98
N VAL A 701 -15.57 5.11 11.76
CA VAL A 701 -14.84 5.55 10.56
C VAL A 701 -15.50 6.79 9.98
N ILE A 702 -14.72 7.85 9.79
CA ILE A 702 -15.15 9.04 9.04
C ILE A 702 -14.34 9.17 7.77
N ASP A 703 -14.86 9.90 6.79
CA ASP A 703 -14.25 10.01 5.46
C ASP A 703 -14.04 8.64 4.77
N ALA A 704 -14.93 7.69 5.06
CA ALA A 704 -15.01 6.44 4.30
C ALA A 704 -15.29 6.76 2.82
N PRO A 705 -14.69 6.02 1.87
CA PRO A 705 -14.88 6.33 0.46
C PRO A 705 -16.32 6.01 0.04
N THR A 706 -17.04 6.99 -0.49
CA THR A 706 -18.42 6.82 -1.02
C THR A 706 -18.49 6.95 -2.54
N SER A 707 -17.33 6.96 -3.20
CA SER A 707 -17.20 7.07 -4.65
C SER A 707 -15.99 6.26 -5.15
N SER A 708 -15.77 6.29 -6.46
CA SER A 708 -14.58 5.82 -7.16
C SER A 708 -13.85 7.00 -7.80
N SER A 709 -12.64 6.78 -8.30
CA SER A 709 -11.87 7.77 -9.07
C SER A 709 -12.48 8.08 -10.44
N GLY A 710 -13.28 7.16 -10.99
CA GLY A 710 -13.90 7.32 -12.31
C GLY A 710 -12.89 7.23 -13.46
N PHE A 711 -11.91 6.32 -13.34
CA PHE A 711 -10.96 6.04 -14.42
C PHE A 711 -11.67 5.65 -15.71
N GLY A 712 -11.12 6.03 -16.87
CA GLY A 712 -11.74 5.75 -18.17
C GLY A 712 -12.08 4.27 -18.38
N LEU A 713 -11.21 3.36 -17.90
CA LEU A 713 -11.39 1.92 -18.02
C LEU A 713 -12.52 1.35 -17.15
N THR A 714 -12.87 1.97 -16.02
CA THR A 714 -13.90 1.45 -15.09
C THR A 714 -15.31 1.74 -15.63
N ASP A 715 -16.24 0.82 -15.36
CA ASP A 715 -17.60 0.86 -15.90
C ASP A 715 -18.66 1.16 -14.83
N GLU A 716 -18.41 0.75 -13.59
CA GLU A 716 -19.39 0.83 -12.51
C GLU A 716 -18.69 1.00 -11.16
N LYS A 717 -19.19 1.91 -10.34
CA LYS A 717 -18.83 2.00 -8.91
C LYS A 717 -19.78 1.14 -8.09
N VAL A 718 -19.25 0.49 -7.05
CA VAL A 718 -20.00 -0.40 -6.16
C VAL A 718 -19.61 -0.12 -4.70
N PRO A 719 -20.51 -0.30 -3.72
CA PRO A 719 -20.21 -0.06 -2.31
C PRO A 719 -19.42 -1.23 -1.67
N PHE A 720 -18.40 -1.78 -2.34
CA PHE A 720 -17.66 -2.96 -1.88
C PHE A 720 -17.04 -2.73 -0.50
N TYR A 721 -16.44 -1.56 -0.25
CA TYR A 721 -15.91 -1.17 1.05
C TYR A 721 -16.97 -1.28 2.15
N GLN A 722 -18.18 -0.77 1.88
CA GLN A 722 -19.29 -0.78 2.83
C GLN A 722 -19.87 -2.19 3.02
N MET A 723 -19.96 -2.99 1.96
CA MET A 723 -20.37 -4.39 2.06
C MET A 723 -19.47 -5.20 3.01
N VAL A 724 -18.19 -4.83 3.12
CA VAL A 724 -17.24 -5.48 4.02
C VAL A 724 -17.40 -5.00 5.47
N ILE A 725 -17.61 -3.70 5.72
CA ILE A 725 -17.59 -3.16 7.10
C ILE A 725 -18.97 -2.98 7.75
N HIS A 726 -20.06 -2.95 6.97
CA HIS A 726 -21.39 -2.66 7.50
C HIS A 726 -21.90 -3.80 8.40
N GLY A 727 -22.45 -3.43 9.57
CA GLY A 727 -22.77 -4.36 10.66
C GLY A 727 -21.65 -4.54 11.69
N TYR A 728 -20.44 -4.03 11.43
CA TYR A 728 -19.26 -4.19 12.29
C TYR A 728 -18.62 -2.87 12.72
N LEU A 729 -18.70 -1.84 11.88
CA LEU A 729 -18.20 -0.50 12.17
C LEU A 729 -19.30 0.53 11.91
N ASP A 730 -19.42 1.54 12.77
CA ASP A 730 -20.19 2.73 12.45
C ASP A 730 -19.35 3.65 11.56
N TYR A 731 -19.95 4.19 10.48
CA TYR A 731 -19.19 5.01 9.55
C TYR A 731 -20.01 6.11 8.85
N ALA A 732 -19.27 7.11 8.38
CA ALA A 732 -19.77 8.14 7.48
C ALA A 732 -18.75 8.48 6.40
N GLY A 733 -19.25 9.00 5.28
CA GLY A 733 -18.42 9.57 4.23
C GLY A 733 -17.86 10.96 4.59
N THR A 734 -17.35 11.65 3.58
CA THR A 734 -16.93 13.06 3.71
C THR A 734 -18.09 13.95 4.15
N ALA A 735 -17.78 14.99 4.93
CA ALA A 735 -18.77 15.95 5.42
C ALA A 735 -19.64 16.53 4.28
N VAL A 736 -20.96 16.43 4.44
CA VAL A 736 -22.00 16.82 3.47
C VAL A 736 -21.79 18.23 2.92
N ASN A 737 -21.51 19.18 3.80
CA ASN A 737 -21.35 20.59 3.48
C ASN A 737 -20.01 20.93 2.80
N ASN A 738 -19.11 19.95 2.66
CA ASN A 738 -17.82 20.07 1.96
C ASN A 738 -17.76 19.25 0.66
N LEU A 739 -18.82 18.51 0.30
CA LEU A 739 -18.87 17.73 -0.93
C LEU A 739 -19.01 18.63 -2.17
N ASN A 740 -18.58 18.15 -3.34
CA ASN A 740 -18.83 18.86 -4.60
C ASN A 740 -20.30 18.75 -5.04
N GLU A 741 -20.96 17.61 -4.78
CA GLU A 741 -22.40 17.44 -4.99
C GLU A 741 -23.14 18.07 -3.81
N GLN A 742 -23.97 19.08 -4.10
CA GLN A 742 -24.69 19.88 -3.09
C GLN A 742 -26.19 19.56 -3.07
N ASN A 743 -26.66 18.63 -3.90
CA ASN A 743 -28.05 18.17 -3.85
C ASN A 743 -28.25 17.19 -2.69
N LEU A 744 -28.86 17.66 -1.60
CA LEU A 744 -29.14 16.86 -0.41
C LEU A 744 -30.02 15.63 -0.68
N ARG A 745 -30.91 15.67 -1.68
CA ARG A 745 -31.72 14.48 -2.01
C ARG A 745 -30.84 13.36 -2.56
N LYS A 746 -29.90 13.69 -3.46
CA LYS A 746 -28.95 12.71 -3.97
C LYS A 746 -28.02 12.19 -2.88
N GLN A 747 -27.56 13.06 -1.98
CA GLN A 747 -26.74 12.64 -0.85
C GLN A 747 -27.50 11.71 0.09
N LEU A 748 -28.79 11.97 0.35
CA LEU A 748 -29.65 11.05 1.11
C LEU A 748 -29.72 9.68 0.43
N LEU A 749 -29.99 9.64 -0.88
CA LEU A 749 -30.05 8.36 -1.62
C LEU A 749 -28.70 7.64 -1.59
N GLN A 750 -27.59 8.37 -1.68
CA GLN A 750 -26.24 7.80 -1.58
C GLN A 750 -25.98 7.23 -0.17
N SER A 751 -26.37 7.93 0.88
CA SER A 751 -26.27 7.41 2.24
C SER A 751 -27.11 6.14 2.45
N LEU A 752 -28.27 6.03 1.79
CA LEU A 752 -29.09 4.81 1.81
C LEU A 752 -28.44 3.66 1.03
N GLU A 753 -27.87 3.91 -0.15
CA GLU A 753 -27.16 2.87 -0.94
C GLU A 753 -25.92 2.35 -0.20
N PHE A 754 -25.20 3.24 0.47
CA PHE A 754 -23.94 2.93 1.14
C PHE A 754 -24.13 2.56 2.62
N GLY A 755 -25.35 2.64 3.16
CA GLY A 755 -25.63 2.42 4.59
C GLY A 755 -24.84 3.36 5.53
N SER A 756 -24.53 4.59 5.10
CA SER A 756 -23.67 5.51 5.84
C SER A 756 -24.46 6.54 6.66
N ALA A 757 -23.98 6.84 7.86
CA ALA A 757 -24.50 7.92 8.69
C ALA A 757 -24.20 9.31 8.10
N PRO A 758 -24.99 10.35 8.45
CA PRO A 758 -24.69 11.72 8.04
C PRO A 758 -23.47 12.28 8.80
N HIS A 759 -22.67 13.08 8.09
CA HIS A 759 -21.49 13.75 8.62
C HIS A 759 -21.46 15.23 8.19
N PHE A 760 -21.20 16.13 9.12
CA PHE A 760 -21.08 17.58 8.87
C PHE A 760 -19.84 18.17 9.53
N LEU A 761 -19.28 19.24 8.94
CA LEU A 761 -18.21 20.06 9.54
C LEU A 761 -18.76 21.43 9.92
N TRP A 762 -18.84 21.76 11.21
CA TRP A 762 -19.40 23.03 11.68
C TRP A 762 -18.44 23.91 12.48
N SER A 763 -18.77 25.20 12.51
CA SER A 763 -18.28 26.20 13.46
C SER A 763 -19.41 27.06 13.98
N TYR A 764 -19.24 27.57 15.21
CA TYR A 764 -20.14 28.57 15.79
C TYR A 764 -19.97 29.93 15.12
N GLU A 765 -18.73 30.33 14.87
CA GLU A 765 -18.40 31.56 14.18
C GLU A 765 -18.60 31.44 12.67
N GLN A 766 -18.83 32.56 12.00
CA GLN A 766 -18.99 32.58 10.54
C GLN A 766 -17.70 32.17 9.82
N SER A 767 -17.82 31.34 8.77
CA SER A 767 -16.71 30.88 7.92
C SER A 767 -15.91 32.04 7.28
N SER A 768 -16.50 33.23 7.18
CA SER A 768 -15.81 34.45 6.74
C SER A 768 -14.56 34.80 7.56
N LYS A 769 -14.46 34.33 8.82
CA LYS A 769 -13.25 34.47 9.65
C LYS A 769 -12.05 33.67 9.12
N LEU A 770 -12.29 32.62 8.33
CA LEU A 770 -11.25 31.79 7.71
C LEU A 770 -10.71 32.36 6.39
N LYS A 771 -11.31 33.45 5.88
CA LYS A 771 -10.75 34.13 4.71
C LYS A 771 -9.29 34.54 4.94
N TYR A 772 -8.47 34.29 3.93
CA TYR A 772 -7.03 34.56 3.92
C TYR A 772 -6.26 33.80 5.01
N THR A 773 -6.73 32.59 5.36
CA THR A 773 -5.98 31.62 6.14
C THR A 773 -5.72 30.37 5.31
N ARG A 774 -4.96 29.43 5.86
CA ARG A 774 -4.71 28.11 5.26
C ARG A 774 -5.92 27.16 5.30
N PHE A 775 -7.05 27.64 5.84
CA PHE A 775 -8.28 26.87 6.06
C PHE A 775 -9.46 27.49 5.30
N ASP A 776 -9.17 28.16 4.18
CA ASP A 776 -10.19 28.80 3.35
C ASP A 776 -10.99 27.80 2.51
N ASP A 777 -10.58 26.53 2.51
CA ASP A 777 -11.34 25.38 2.02
C ASP A 777 -12.54 25.02 2.91
N MET A 778 -12.54 25.43 4.19
CA MET A 778 -13.66 25.29 5.12
C MET A 778 -14.66 26.47 4.96
N TYR A 779 -15.15 26.69 3.74
CA TYR A 779 -15.90 27.90 3.39
C TYR A 779 -17.40 27.87 3.73
N SER A 780 -17.97 26.69 4.02
CA SER A 780 -19.42 26.51 4.26
C SER A 780 -19.71 25.78 5.57
N ILE A 781 -19.17 26.29 6.69
CA ILE A 781 -19.18 25.57 7.97
C ILE A 781 -19.99 26.24 9.09
N HIS A 782 -20.58 27.42 8.88
CA HIS A 782 -21.36 28.06 9.93
C HIS A 782 -22.63 27.24 10.23
N TYR A 783 -22.78 26.74 11.47
CA TYR A 783 -23.79 25.72 11.79
C TYR A 783 -25.23 26.14 11.48
N LYS A 784 -25.56 27.43 11.66
CA LYS A 784 -26.93 27.93 11.44
C LYS A 784 -27.35 27.85 9.97
N ASP A 785 -26.38 27.82 9.06
CA ASP A 785 -26.65 27.74 7.63
C ASP A 785 -27.05 26.32 7.21
N TRP A 786 -26.75 25.32 8.04
CA TRP A 786 -26.94 23.89 7.75
C TRP A 786 -27.87 23.15 8.73
N PHE A 787 -28.22 23.77 9.86
CA PHE A 787 -28.89 23.09 10.97
C PHE A 787 -30.21 22.41 10.56
N GLU A 788 -31.12 23.13 9.92
CA GLU A 788 -32.44 22.59 9.52
C GLU A 788 -32.30 21.45 8.50
N GLU A 789 -31.40 21.62 7.52
CA GLU A 789 -31.11 20.62 6.50
C GLU A 789 -30.49 19.34 7.07
N ALA A 790 -29.54 19.49 8.00
CA ALA A 790 -28.90 18.37 8.67
C ALA A 790 -29.86 17.57 9.55
N VAL A 791 -30.75 18.26 10.28
CA VAL A 791 -31.79 17.61 11.11
C VAL A 791 -32.78 16.86 10.22
N SER A 792 -33.23 17.46 9.10
CA SER A 792 -34.13 16.80 8.16
C SER A 792 -33.50 15.56 7.53
N LEU A 793 -32.25 15.68 7.07
CA LEU A 793 -31.48 14.57 6.51
C LEU A 793 -31.34 13.42 7.51
N TYR A 794 -30.94 13.74 8.75
CA TYR A 794 -30.78 12.73 9.80
C TYR A 794 -32.08 12.00 10.11
N LYS A 795 -33.19 12.71 10.29
CA LYS A 795 -34.47 12.08 10.65
C LYS A 795 -34.93 11.07 9.60
N GLU A 796 -34.82 11.42 8.31
CA GLU A 796 -35.21 10.51 7.22
C GLU A 796 -34.24 9.31 7.10
N LEU A 797 -32.93 9.55 7.20
CA LEU A 797 -31.95 8.45 7.21
C LEU A 797 -32.14 7.51 8.40
N ASN A 798 -32.37 8.06 9.59
CA ASN A 798 -32.51 7.30 10.82
C ASN A 798 -33.78 6.43 10.79
N GLU A 799 -34.88 6.90 10.19
CA GLU A 799 -36.10 6.08 10.02
C GLU A 799 -35.83 4.79 9.25
N VAL A 800 -34.95 4.84 8.25
CA VAL A 800 -34.64 3.72 7.36
C VAL A 800 -33.47 2.88 7.85
N LEU A 801 -32.36 3.52 8.24
CA LEU A 801 -31.08 2.85 8.51
C LEU A 801 -30.90 2.40 9.96
N ALA A 802 -31.62 2.99 10.93
CA ALA A 802 -31.52 2.56 12.33
C ALA A 802 -31.72 1.06 12.54
N PRO A 803 -32.76 0.41 11.97
CA PRO A 803 -32.92 -1.04 12.11
C PRO A 803 -31.88 -1.86 11.34
N LEU A 804 -31.15 -1.24 10.40
CA LEU A 804 -30.19 -1.92 9.52
C LEU A 804 -28.74 -1.76 10.00
N ARG A 805 -28.48 -0.88 10.96
CA ARG A 805 -27.13 -0.54 11.46
C ARG A 805 -26.29 -1.77 11.82
N THR A 806 -26.89 -2.76 12.48
CA THR A 806 -26.22 -3.99 12.92
C THR A 806 -26.32 -5.14 11.92
N GLN A 807 -27.08 -4.96 10.83
CA GLN A 807 -27.33 -6.00 9.84
C GLN A 807 -26.27 -5.96 8.76
N ARG A 808 -25.75 -7.12 8.35
CA ARG A 808 -24.80 -7.19 7.24
C ARG A 808 -25.48 -6.82 5.92
N MET A 809 -24.79 -6.03 5.11
CA MET A 809 -25.15 -5.76 3.73
C MET A 809 -24.75 -6.96 2.86
N VAL A 810 -25.70 -7.85 2.57
CA VAL A 810 -25.41 -9.15 1.92
C VAL A 810 -25.43 -9.07 0.40
N GLU A 811 -26.21 -8.19 -0.21
CA GLU A 811 -26.29 -8.07 -1.67
C GLU A 811 -26.42 -6.60 -2.09
N HIS A 812 -25.71 -6.22 -3.14
CA HIS A 812 -25.96 -4.97 -3.86
C HIS A 812 -26.16 -5.33 -5.33
N LYS A 813 -27.22 -4.81 -5.95
CA LYS A 813 -27.61 -5.15 -7.31
C LYS A 813 -27.99 -3.90 -8.09
N ARG A 814 -27.43 -3.76 -9.28
CA ARG A 814 -27.85 -2.73 -10.25
C ARG A 814 -28.87 -3.32 -11.22
N HIS A 815 -30.09 -2.80 -11.20
CA HIS A 815 -31.16 -3.21 -12.12
C HIS A 815 -31.09 -2.45 -13.44
N ALA A 816 -30.73 -1.16 -13.38
CA ALA A 816 -30.50 -0.30 -14.52
C ALA A 816 -29.51 0.81 -14.14
N ASP A 817 -29.08 1.62 -15.11
CA ASP A 817 -28.30 2.82 -14.79
C ASP A 817 -29.11 3.75 -13.87
N GLY A 818 -28.51 4.17 -12.76
CA GLY A 818 -29.19 4.91 -11.70
C GLY A 818 -30.27 4.16 -10.88
N VAL A 819 -30.44 2.84 -11.04
CA VAL A 819 -31.42 2.05 -10.25
C VAL A 819 -30.73 0.88 -9.56
N VAL A 820 -30.67 0.93 -8.23
CA VAL A 820 -29.92 -0.04 -7.42
C VAL A 820 -30.77 -0.58 -6.28
N GLU A 821 -30.49 -1.80 -5.83
CA GLU A 821 -31.13 -2.46 -4.70
C GLU A 821 -30.04 -2.97 -3.75
N VAL A 822 -30.19 -2.67 -2.47
CA VAL A 822 -29.35 -3.17 -1.38
C VAL A 822 -30.16 -4.14 -0.54
N ARG A 823 -29.62 -5.32 -0.21
CA ARG A 823 -30.27 -6.29 0.67
C ARG A 823 -29.43 -6.61 1.89
N TYR A 824 -30.13 -6.80 2.99
CA TYR A 824 -29.58 -7.07 4.31
C TYR A 824 -29.88 -8.50 4.75
N GLU A 825 -29.10 -9.01 5.71
CA GLU A 825 -29.18 -10.41 6.13
C GLU A 825 -30.51 -10.81 6.78
N ASP A 826 -31.24 -9.86 7.37
CA ASP A 826 -32.58 -10.07 7.94
C ASP A 826 -33.68 -10.13 6.87
N GLY A 827 -33.30 -9.98 5.59
CA GLY A 827 -34.20 -9.97 4.45
C GLY A 827 -34.72 -8.57 4.08
N ALA A 828 -34.38 -7.51 4.83
CA ALA A 828 -34.73 -6.16 4.46
C ALA A 828 -34.01 -5.70 3.18
N SER A 829 -34.62 -4.78 2.45
CA SER A 829 -34.06 -4.25 1.21
C SER A 829 -34.41 -2.78 1.01
N ILE A 830 -33.51 -2.06 0.34
CA ILE A 830 -33.71 -0.66 -0.07
C ILE A 830 -33.52 -0.59 -1.59
N LEU A 831 -34.60 -0.30 -2.31
CA LEU A 831 -34.58 -0.03 -3.75
C LEU A 831 -34.50 1.46 -3.98
N ILE A 832 -33.51 1.92 -4.75
CA ILE A 832 -33.12 3.32 -4.89
C ILE A 832 -33.16 3.71 -6.36
N ASN A 833 -33.80 4.84 -6.66
CA ASN A 833 -33.92 5.39 -8.00
C ASN A 833 -33.28 6.79 -8.05
N TYR A 834 -32.10 6.90 -8.65
CA TYR A 834 -31.40 8.16 -8.88
C TYR A 834 -31.87 8.91 -10.14
N THR A 835 -32.69 8.26 -10.98
CA THR A 835 -33.11 8.81 -12.27
C THR A 835 -34.18 9.89 -12.12
N ASP A 836 -34.45 10.59 -13.21
CA ASP A 836 -35.51 11.59 -13.33
C ASP A 836 -36.86 11.00 -13.75
N GLN A 837 -36.97 9.66 -13.84
CA GLN A 837 -38.17 8.93 -14.23
C GLN A 837 -38.58 7.93 -13.16
N ALA A 838 -39.88 7.65 -13.05
CA ALA A 838 -40.36 6.58 -12.17
C ALA A 838 -39.96 5.22 -12.75
N VAL A 839 -39.57 4.28 -11.88
CA VAL A 839 -39.12 2.95 -12.27
C VAL A 839 -39.91 1.89 -11.52
N ASP A 840 -40.35 0.85 -12.22
CA ASP A 840 -40.96 -0.35 -11.62
C ASP A 840 -39.94 -1.48 -11.61
N VAL A 841 -39.62 -1.98 -10.42
CA VAL A 841 -38.79 -3.18 -10.26
C VAL A 841 -39.61 -4.22 -9.51
N ASN A 842 -39.91 -5.34 -10.17
CA ASN A 842 -40.68 -6.45 -9.60
C ASN A 842 -42.04 -6.03 -8.99
N GLY A 843 -42.73 -5.03 -9.56
CA GLY A 843 -44.01 -4.53 -9.08
C GLY A 843 -43.92 -3.48 -7.98
N VAL A 844 -42.71 -3.03 -7.62
CA VAL A 844 -42.49 -1.89 -6.71
C VAL A 844 -42.17 -0.66 -7.55
N LEU A 845 -43.11 0.30 -7.57
CA LEU A 845 -42.92 1.59 -8.23
C LEU A 845 -42.13 2.54 -7.33
N VAL A 846 -41.00 3.04 -7.82
CA VAL A 846 -40.16 4.04 -7.15
C VAL A 846 -40.13 5.32 -7.99
N GLU A 847 -40.65 6.40 -7.40
CA GLU A 847 -40.68 7.73 -8.01
C GLU A 847 -39.25 8.26 -8.32
N PRO A 848 -39.12 9.25 -9.22
CA PRO A 848 -37.83 9.89 -9.50
C PRO A 848 -37.12 10.37 -8.22
N GLN A 849 -35.81 10.17 -8.14
CA GLN A 849 -34.98 10.60 -6.99
C GLN A 849 -35.58 10.16 -5.64
N ASN A 850 -36.07 8.92 -5.59
CA ASN A 850 -36.73 8.36 -4.42
C ASN A 850 -36.24 6.93 -4.13
N TYR A 851 -36.70 6.37 -3.02
CA TYR A 851 -36.42 4.99 -2.62
C TYR A 851 -37.68 4.30 -2.10
N ALA A 852 -37.64 2.98 -2.04
CA ALA A 852 -38.64 2.15 -1.40
C ALA A 852 -37.96 1.12 -0.49
N VAL A 853 -38.49 0.95 0.72
CA VAL A 853 -38.05 -0.09 1.65
C VAL A 853 -38.95 -1.30 1.48
N GLY A 854 -38.36 -2.49 1.35
CA GLY A 854 -39.06 -3.76 1.16
C GLY A 854 -38.36 -4.91 1.89
N GLY A 855 -38.81 -6.14 1.62
CA GLY A 855 -38.31 -7.33 2.31
C GLY A 855 -39.02 -7.59 3.65
N GLY A 856 -39.41 -8.83 3.91
CA GLY A 856 -40.10 -9.20 5.14
C GLY A 856 -39.11 -9.44 6.27
N ARG A 857 -39.33 -8.81 7.43
CA ARG A 857 -38.65 -9.17 8.69
C ARG A 857 -39.09 -10.58 9.07
N ALA A 858 -38.22 -11.57 8.93
CA ALA A 858 -38.50 -12.95 9.36
C ALA A 858 -38.50 -13.06 10.90
#